data_AF-A0A3P7ZX12-F1
#
_entry.id   AF-A0A3P7ZX12-F1
#
_cell.length_a   1.000
_cell.length_b   1.000
_cell.length_c   1.000
_cell.angle_alpha   90.00
_cell.angle_beta   90.00
_cell.angle_gamma   90.00
#
_symmetry.space_group_name_H-M   'P 1'
#
loop_
_entity.id
_entity.type
_entity.pdbx_description
1 polymer ?
#
loop_
_entity_poly.entity_id
_entity_poly.type
_entity_poly.pdbx_seq_one_letter_code
_entity_poly.pdbx_strand_id
1 'polypeptide(L)'
;MTKIDLSTFTDEMACRISDGRTEWTSNPFYGGMAQVDWLSKRKSWITISIALLEEIVDFCKFTEELLNVVKDDSELIEVINALDSTESFDSLTGSSLIGHLVGRLSHEGVSQWIQTADKPWCLRHIWAAFPRWSNEARVVALTTLLRRPRSEEIQYGVGNCIDSLFKMKVRAGEFVNVSLVEGGEDVLRRTAIDVFGKDVVKSGMKTMKSSAFGESALSMLWLCVKLWSKMAATDETSEGYTSNADELLVIAKSGEDGLKVLLDQLLALLSQPLKYHRTVVYYAFVHLLPNLKEEHVAHIMETLMMSDEELADEQGSDGESSSEAAEEMEADENDGAEESESDSSESFDEEQGVDPETLGRLENALGKAAVKRKGGAVDEEESDVSDVDDKEMFAMDERLAAAFKSIAPKKENKMAAQLASAFRMKLADLLLFTLSSQNTPSSYMIIPLLKLAKMQLKQDAEGQNSRKSIGLLNIISRLKKVEFSDKKVIRLLDQLVAEGTGISNPTLISAVASLSSFIFSLGISSEGTCSEAVLAAFVGLFERFMTQEDGLIGCELAIAAVVKHPECFVGKANVFLDAGFNEEYRVFRRTEALVCLTGMMNKAVLHKVSIEKSLVKGIAKASSGYLRSAMSQPDTVR
;
A
#
# COMPACT_ATOMS: atom_id res chain seq x y z
N MET A 1 -17.03 52.25 0.65
CA MET A 1 -16.39 51.10 1.31
C MET A 1 -16.51 51.30 2.81
N THR A 2 -17.53 50.72 3.40
CA THR A 2 -17.65 50.59 4.86
C THR A 2 -16.59 49.58 5.30
N LYS A 3 -15.71 49.95 6.23
CA LYS A 3 -14.80 49.00 6.89
C LYS A 3 -15.67 47.91 7.52
N ILE A 4 -15.61 46.70 7.00
CA ILE A 4 -16.22 45.53 7.64
C ILE A 4 -15.27 45.15 8.76
N ASP A 5 -15.70 45.32 10.01
CA ASP A 5 -14.92 44.96 11.19
C ASP A 5 -15.03 43.45 11.41
N LEU A 6 -14.20 42.69 10.70
CA LEU A 6 -14.13 41.23 10.79
C LEU A 6 -13.59 40.75 12.15
N SER A 7 -12.87 41.62 12.88
CA SER A 7 -12.24 41.28 14.16
C SER A 7 -13.26 40.98 15.27
N THR A 8 -14.38 41.71 15.27
CA THR A 8 -15.43 41.54 16.28
C THR A 8 -16.18 40.23 16.08
N PHE A 9 -16.33 39.78 14.82
CA PHE A 9 -17.03 38.55 14.47
C PHE A 9 -16.20 37.30 14.79
N THR A 10 -14.88 37.33 14.54
CA THR A 10 -13.96 36.24 14.90
C THR A 10 -13.91 36.01 16.41
N ASP A 11 -13.93 37.08 17.21
CA ASP A 11 -13.93 36.98 18.69
C ASP A 11 -15.26 36.40 19.22
N GLU A 12 -16.39 36.78 18.62
CA GLU A 12 -17.72 36.31 19.00
C GLU A 12 -17.91 34.82 18.65
N MET A 13 -17.34 34.38 17.53
CA MET A 13 -17.38 32.99 17.06
C MET A 13 -16.43 32.08 17.88
N ALA A 14 -15.23 32.56 18.21
CA ALA A 14 -14.29 31.86 19.10
C ALA A 14 -14.85 31.64 20.51
N CYS A 15 -15.57 32.64 21.07
CA CYS A 15 -16.27 32.49 22.34
C CYS A 15 -17.32 31.38 22.31
N ARG A 16 -18.15 31.31 21.25
CA ARG A 16 -19.21 30.29 21.12
C ARG A 16 -18.65 28.86 20.99
N ILE A 17 -17.49 28.69 20.35
CA ILE A 17 -16.81 27.39 20.22
C ILE A 17 -16.17 26.97 21.56
N SER A 18 -15.61 27.93 22.31
CA SER A 18 -15.01 27.68 23.62
C SER A 18 -16.05 27.27 24.68
N ASP A 19 -17.19 27.95 24.72
CA ASP A 19 -18.29 27.64 25.65
C ASP A 19 -18.80 26.20 25.46
N GLY A 20 -18.86 25.72 24.23
CA GLY A 20 -19.27 24.34 23.93
C GLY A 20 -18.29 23.25 24.41
N ARG A 21 -17.02 23.58 24.61
CA ARG A 21 -15.96 22.62 25.00
C ARG A 21 -15.88 22.40 26.51
N THR A 22 -16.41 23.32 27.32
CA THR A 22 -16.29 23.29 28.80
C THR A 22 -17.28 22.37 29.52
N GLU A 23 -18.37 21.93 28.87
CA GLU A 23 -19.41 21.09 29.51
C GLU A 23 -19.03 19.59 29.69
N TRP A 24 -17.88 19.13 29.19
CA TRP A 24 -17.57 17.69 29.06
C TRP A 24 -16.73 17.07 30.18
N THR A 25 -16.37 17.80 31.26
CA THR A 25 -15.49 17.26 32.32
C THR A 25 -16.20 16.56 33.49
N SER A 26 -17.53 16.40 33.46
CA SER A 26 -18.27 15.72 34.53
C SER A 26 -18.72 14.29 34.17
N ASN A 27 -18.11 13.33 34.87
CA ASN A 27 -18.20 11.87 34.80
C ASN A 27 -19.64 11.29 34.98
N PRO A 28 -20.12 10.32 34.15
CA PRO A 28 -21.44 9.70 34.36
C PRO A 28 -21.33 8.22 34.79
N PHE A 29 -21.35 7.98 36.10
CA PHE A 29 -21.83 6.71 36.64
C PHE A 29 -23.15 7.00 37.37
N TYR A 30 -24.28 6.50 36.85
CA TYR A 30 -25.50 6.02 37.55
C TYR A 30 -26.77 6.11 36.68
N GLY A 31 -27.40 4.95 36.41
CA GLY A 31 -28.85 4.78 36.20
C GLY A 31 -29.40 4.90 34.76
N GLY A 32 -30.07 3.84 34.27
CA GLY A 32 -30.60 3.70 32.90
C GLY A 32 -31.63 4.73 32.39
N MET A 33 -32.06 5.71 33.19
CA MET A 33 -32.80 6.89 32.70
C MET A 33 -31.85 7.99 32.15
N ALA A 34 -30.60 8.05 32.61
CA ALA A 34 -29.59 9.00 32.14
C ALA A 34 -29.09 8.66 30.72
N GLN A 35 -29.18 7.39 30.31
CA GLN A 35 -28.68 6.93 29.00
C GLN A 35 -29.57 7.43 27.83
N VAL A 36 -30.88 7.57 28.04
CA VAL A 36 -31.82 8.11 27.05
C VAL A 36 -31.69 9.64 26.92
N ASP A 37 -31.52 10.34 28.05
CA ASP A 37 -31.26 11.78 28.08
C ASP A 37 -29.89 12.13 27.48
N TRP A 38 -28.88 11.27 27.72
CA TRP A 38 -27.55 11.38 27.10
C TRP A 38 -27.59 11.17 25.58
N LEU A 39 -28.32 10.16 25.09
CA LEU A 39 -28.50 9.92 23.65
C LEU A 39 -29.29 11.05 22.97
N SER A 40 -30.29 11.62 23.65
CA SER A 40 -31.07 12.77 23.16
C SER A 40 -30.22 14.05 23.10
N LYS A 41 -29.43 14.32 24.15
CA LYS A 41 -28.48 15.44 24.19
C LYS A 41 -27.38 15.28 23.13
N ARG A 42 -26.84 14.06 22.94
CA ARG A 42 -25.87 13.75 21.89
C ARG A 42 -26.45 13.96 20.49
N LYS A 43 -27.68 13.51 20.23
CA LYS A 43 -28.38 13.78 18.95
C LYS A 43 -28.63 15.27 18.72
N SER A 44 -29.11 15.99 19.74
CA SER A 44 -29.31 17.44 19.66
C SER A 44 -28.01 18.18 19.40
N TRP A 45 -26.92 17.77 20.05
CA TRP A 45 -25.59 18.31 19.81
C TRP A 45 -25.08 18.03 18.41
N ILE A 46 -25.22 16.79 17.91
CA ILE A 46 -24.87 16.45 16.52
C ILE A 46 -25.66 17.31 15.54
N THR A 47 -26.96 17.50 15.76
CA THR A 47 -27.79 18.36 14.89
C THR A 47 -27.37 19.83 14.94
N ILE A 48 -27.04 20.36 16.12
CA ILE A 48 -26.54 21.74 16.28
C ILE A 48 -25.16 21.90 15.64
N SER A 49 -24.26 20.92 15.82
CA SER A 49 -22.94 20.91 15.19
C SER A 49 -23.01 20.85 13.67
N ILE A 50 -23.92 20.05 13.11
CA ILE A 50 -24.15 19.99 11.66
C ILE A 50 -24.68 21.33 11.14
N ALA A 51 -25.69 21.92 11.80
CA ALA A 51 -26.23 23.23 11.39
C ALA A 51 -25.19 24.35 11.47
N LEU A 52 -24.34 24.34 12.52
CA LEU A 52 -23.24 25.29 12.66
C LEU A 52 -22.18 25.11 11.56
N LEU A 53 -21.84 23.87 11.20
CA LEU A 53 -20.93 23.58 10.10
C LEU A 53 -21.48 24.05 8.75
N GLU A 54 -22.77 23.88 8.50
CA GLU A 54 -23.44 24.40 7.29
C GLU A 54 -23.37 25.93 7.21
N GLU A 55 -23.66 26.63 8.32
CA GLU A 55 -23.53 28.10 8.37
C GLU A 55 -22.09 28.58 8.15
N ILE A 56 -21.10 27.87 8.70
CA ILE A 56 -19.67 28.16 8.49
C ILE A 56 -19.29 27.99 7.03
N VAL A 57 -19.72 26.91 6.38
CA VAL A 57 -19.46 26.64 4.96
C VAL A 57 -20.08 27.73 4.08
N ASP A 58 -21.32 28.13 4.36
CA ASP A 58 -22.00 29.18 3.61
C ASP A 58 -21.35 30.55 3.82
N PHE A 59 -20.91 30.86 5.05
CA PHE A 59 -20.11 32.05 5.33
C PHE A 59 -18.79 32.06 4.56
N CYS A 60 -18.07 30.94 4.51
CA CYS A 60 -16.82 30.83 3.76
C CYS A 60 -17.04 31.07 2.27
N LYS A 61 -18.06 30.44 1.68
CA LYS A 61 -18.44 30.67 0.27
C LYS A 61 -18.81 32.13 0.00
N PHE A 62 -19.64 32.72 0.84
CA PHE A 62 -20.01 34.14 0.73
C PHE A 62 -18.78 35.04 0.80
N THR A 63 -17.86 34.75 1.72
CA THR A 63 -16.62 35.51 1.89
C THR A 63 -15.71 35.37 0.67
N GLU A 64 -15.58 34.16 0.10
CA GLU A 64 -14.85 33.94 -1.16
C GLU A 64 -15.46 34.72 -2.32
N GLU A 65 -16.78 34.68 -2.48
CA GLU A 65 -17.50 35.42 -3.53
C GLU A 65 -17.28 36.93 -3.42
N LEU A 66 -17.33 37.47 -2.19
CA LEU A 66 -17.13 38.88 -1.94
C LEU A 66 -15.66 39.29 -2.20
N LEU A 67 -14.72 38.47 -1.74
CA LEU A 67 -13.28 38.72 -1.91
C LEU A 67 -12.80 38.44 -3.33
N ASN A 68 -13.55 37.73 -4.18
CA ASN A 68 -13.19 37.50 -5.59
C ASN A 68 -13.02 38.81 -6.40
N VAL A 69 -13.62 39.90 -5.95
CA VAL A 69 -13.49 41.22 -6.58
C VAL A 69 -12.16 41.90 -6.22
N VAL A 70 -11.56 41.55 -5.07
CA VAL A 70 -10.29 42.10 -4.60
C VAL A 70 -9.15 41.53 -5.45
N LYS A 71 -8.46 42.41 -6.19
CA LYS A 71 -7.32 42.05 -7.05
C LYS A 71 -5.99 42.56 -6.52
N ASP A 72 -6.01 43.44 -5.53
CA ASP A 72 -4.81 43.98 -4.92
C ASP A 72 -4.28 43.00 -3.87
N ASP A 73 -3.01 42.62 -4.00
CA ASP A 73 -2.38 41.67 -3.07
C ASP A 73 -2.28 42.25 -1.65
N SER A 74 -2.09 43.57 -1.49
CA SER A 74 -1.93 44.18 -0.17
C SER A 74 -3.25 44.11 0.61
N GLU A 75 -4.37 44.45 -0.05
CA GLU A 75 -5.71 44.30 0.53
C GLU A 75 -6.00 42.83 0.90
N LEU A 76 -5.59 41.89 0.03
CA LEU A 76 -5.81 40.46 0.29
C LEU A 76 -4.97 39.95 1.46
N ILE A 77 -3.71 40.39 1.57
CA ILE A 77 -2.81 40.06 2.68
C ILE A 77 -3.34 40.63 4.00
N GLU A 78 -3.89 41.85 4.00
CA GLU A 78 -4.54 42.42 5.20
C GLU A 78 -5.69 41.53 5.68
N VAL A 79 -6.54 41.05 4.77
CA VAL A 79 -7.63 40.13 5.10
C VAL A 79 -7.10 38.79 5.59
N ILE A 80 -6.10 38.21 4.91
CA ILE A 80 -5.47 36.95 5.34
C ILE A 80 -4.92 37.08 6.76
N ASN A 81 -4.18 38.16 7.06
CA ASN A 81 -3.60 38.38 8.38
C ASN A 81 -4.67 38.66 9.45
N ALA A 82 -5.80 39.26 9.09
CA ALA A 82 -6.92 39.47 10.00
C ALA A 82 -7.65 38.16 10.34
N LEU A 83 -7.79 37.25 9.37
CA LEU A 83 -8.35 35.91 9.57
C LEU A 83 -7.37 34.98 10.29
N ASP A 84 -6.07 35.11 10.02
CA ASP A 84 -5.00 34.27 10.56
C ASP A 84 -4.43 34.88 11.86
N SER A 85 -5.28 35.08 12.87
CA SER A 85 -4.97 35.76 14.12
C SER A 85 -4.22 34.85 15.14
N THR A 86 -4.82 34.45 16.27
CA THR A 86 -4.14 33.64 17.31
C THR A 86 -4.10 32.15 16.98
N GLU A 87 -5.10 31.65 16.25
CA GLU A 87 -5.20 30.28 15.75
C GLU A 87 -5.61 30.33 14.28
N SER A 88 -5.30 29.29 13.50
CA SER A 88 -5.67 29.26 12.08
C SER A 88 -7.18 29.15 11.93
N PHE A 89 -7.81 30.12 11.24
CA PHE A 89 -9.24 30.09 10.94
C PHE A 89 -9.67 28.78 10.26
N ASP A 90 -8.89 28.31 9.29
CA ASP A 90 -9.14 27.04 8.58
C ASP A 90 -9.15 25.85 9.55
N SER A 91 -8.24 25.83 10.53
CA SER A 91 -8.21 24.78 11.56
C SER A 91 -9.39 24.85 12.53
N LEU A 92 -9.87 26.06 12.85
CA LEU A 92 -11.01 26.28 13.74
C LEU A 92 -12.34 25.92 13.08
N THR A 93 -12.44 26.15 11.78
CA THR A 93 -13.68 26.03 11.02
C THR A 93 -13.78 24.75 10.21
N GLY A 94 -12.67 24.04 10.02
CA GLY A 94 -12.59 22.94 9.06
C GLY A 94 -12.72 23.41 7.59
N SER A 95 -12.62 24.71 7.34
CA SER A 95 -12.70 25.30 5.99
C SER A 95 -11.31 25.42 5.35
N SER A 96 -11.26 25.79 4.07
CA SER A 96 -10.02 26.05 3.32
C SER A 96 -9.93 27.51 2.86
N LEU A 97 -10.61 28.43 3.55
CA LEU A 97 -10.76 29.82 3.13
C LEU A 97 -9.41 30.53 3.04
N ILE A 98 -8.58 30.46 4.09
CA ILE A 98 -7.24 31.08 4.07
C ILE A 98 -6.41 30.48 2.94
N GLY A 99 -6.40 29.14 2.80
CA GLY A 99 -5.71 28.47 1.70
C GLY A 99 -6.17 28.96 0.31
N HIS A 100 -7.47 29.22 0.14
CA HIS A 100 -8.03 29.75 -1.09
C HIS A 100 -7.60 31.19 -1.37
N LEU A 101 -7.58 32.06 -0.35
CA LEU A 101 -7.13 33.44 -0.47
C LEU A 101 -5.63 33.52 -0.75
N VAL A 102 -4.81 32.76 -0.02
CA VAL A 102 -3.36 32.65 -0.24
C VAL A 102 -3.07 32.14 -1.66
N GLY A 103 -3.85 31.18 -2.16
CA GLY A 103 -3.74 30.64 -3.52
C GLY A 103 -3.98 31.67 -4.64
N ARG A 104 -4.56 32.83 -4.33
CA ARG A 104 -4.84 33.90 -5.29
C ARG A 104 -3.75 34.97 -5.38
N LEU A 105 -2.80 34.99 -4.45
CA LEU A 105 -1.73 35.98 -4.43
C LEU A 105 -0.90 35.92 -5.71
N SER A 106 -0.54 37.10 -6.24
CA SER A 106 0.43 37.19 -7.33
C SER A 106 1.85 36.90 -6.81
N HIS A 107 2.85 36.87 -7.71
CA HIS A 107 4.23 36.60 -7.27
C HIS A 107 4.81 37.67 -6.34
N GLU A 108 4.39 38.94 -6.49
CA GLU A 108 4.75 40.01 -5.55
C GLU A 108 4.07 39.79 -4.20
N GLY A 109 2.77 39.49 -4.18
CA GLY A 109 2.02 39.19 -2.95
C GLY A 109 2.57 37.98 -2.21
N VAL A 110 2.90 36.90 -2.92
CA VAL A 110 3.56 35.72 -2.34
C VAL A 110 4.91 36.10 -1.73
N SER A 111 5.71 36.94 -2.40
CA SER A 111 6.98 37.42 -1.85
C SER A 111 6.81 38.19 -0.55
N GLN A 112 5.79 39.05 -0.48
CA GLN A 112 5.49 39.86 0.70
C GLN A 112 4.96 38.99 1.85
N TRP A 113 3.95 38.17 1.58
CA TRP A 113 3.29 37.36 2.59
C TRP A 113 4.21 36.28 3.17
N ILE A 114 5.00 35.59 2.34
CA ILE A 114 5.96 34.61 2.83
C ILE A 114 7.01 35.25 3.72
N GLN A 115 7.34 36.54 3.62
CA GLN A 115 8.29 37.15 4.57
C GLN A 115 7.72 37.27 5.99
N THR A 116 6.40 37.39 6.13
CA THR A 116 5.71 37.56 7.41
C THR A 116 5.04 36.28 7.92
N ALA A 117 5.02 35.21 7.12
CA ALA A 117 4.46 33.91 7.45
C ALA A 117 5.38 33.08 8.37
N ASP A 118 5.49 33.46 9.63
CA ASP A 118 6.37 32.85 10.63
C ASP A 118 5.70 31.78 11.51
N LYS A 119 4.36 31.71 11.51
CA LYS A 119 3.61 30.75 12.33
C LYS A 119 3.71 29.33 11.76
N PRO A 120 3.70 28.27 12.60
CA PRO A 120 3.84 26.88 12.14
C PRO A 120 2.82 26.45 11.10
N TRP A 121 1.57 26.90 11.21
CA TRP A 121 0.50 26.57 10.28
C TRP A 121 0.54 27.38 8.98
N CYS A 122 1.26 28.50 8.90
CA CYS A 122 1.40 29.24 7.64
C CYS A 122 2.11 28.41 6.57
N LEU A 123 3.01 27.51 6.96
CA LEU A 123 3.62 26.55 6.04
C LEU A 123 2.56 25.62 5.43
N ARG A 124 1.52 25.26 6.20
CA ARG A 124 0.38 24.48 5.70
C ARG A 124 -0.37 25.20 4.59
N HIS A 125 -0.64 26.48 4.81
CA HIS A 125 -1.26 27.36 3.81
C HIS A 125 -0.39 27.51 2.56
N ILE A 126 0.94 27.61 2.72
CA ILE A 126 1.86 27.70 1.59
C ILE A 126 1.77 26.46 0.70
N TRP A 127 1.94 25.25 1.25
CA TRP A 127 1.95 24.05 0.40
C TRP A 127 0.57 23.71 -0.16
N ALA A 128 -0.53 24.03 0.55
CA ALA A 128 -1.89 23.90 0.04
C ALA A 128 -2.18 24.86 -1.13
N ALA A 129 -1.65 26.09 -1.07
CA ALA A 129 -1.79 27.10 -2.12
C ALA A 129 -0.85 26.90 -3.31
N PHE A 130 0.30 26.25 -3.10
CA PHE A 130 1.38 26.11 -4.07
C PHE A 130 0.94 25.56 -5.45
N PRO A 131 0.04 24.54 -5.55
CA PRO A 131 -0.44 24.05 -6.83
C PRO A 131 -1.27 25.08 -7.62
N ARG A 132 -1.82 26.11 -6.97
CA ARG A 132 -2.68 27.14 -7.60
C ARG A 132 -1.90 28.34 -8.10
N TRP A 133 -0.69 28.55 -7.58
CA TRP A 133 0.17 29.66 -7.95
C TRP A 133 0.73 29.56 -9.36
N SER A 134 1.04 30.71 -9.95
CA SER A 134 1.82 30.81 -11.18
C SER A 134 3.23 30.26 -11.00
N ASN A 135 3.90 29.91 -12.10
CA ASN A 135 5.26 29.38 -12.03
C ASN A 135 6.24 30.40 -11.42
N GLU A 136 6.04 31.69 -11.68
CA GLU A 136 6.83 32.77 -11.08
C GLU A 136 6.63 32.84 -9.56
N ALA A 137 5.39 32.76 -9.08
CA ALA A 137 5.08 32.74 -7.66
C ALA A 137 5.64 31.49 -6.96
N ARG A 138 5.56 30.32 -7.61
CA ARG A 138 6.17 29.07 -7.10
C ARG A 138 7.69 29.18 -6.93
N VAL A 139 8.40 29.78 -7.89
CA VAL A 139 9.85 30.02 -7.79
C VAL A 139 10.16 30.96 -6.63
N VAL A 140 9.42 32.08 -6.52
CA VAL A 140 9.58 33.03 -5.41
C VAL A 140 9.38 32.34 -4.07
N ALA A 141 8.32 31.52 -3.94
CA ALA A 141 8.02 30.80 -2.72
C ALA A 141 9.13 29.81 -2.32
N LEU A 142 9.53 28.91 -3.23
CA LEU A 142 10.59 27.93 -2.95
C LEU A 142 11.91 28.61 -2.60
N THR A 143 12.34 29.60 -3.40
CA THR A 143 13.60 30.32 -3.18
C THR A 143 13.59 31.06 -1.83
N THR A 144 12.44 31.63 -1.43
CA THR A 144 12.31 32.33 -0.15
C THR A 144 12.34 31.35 1.03
N LEU A 145 11.63 30.22 0.93
CA LEU A 145 11.63 29.18 1.95
C LEU A 145 13.03 28.56 2.13
N LEU A 146 13.74 28.27 1.04
CA LEU A 146 15.10 27.70 1.06
C LEU A 146 16.17 28.64 1.64
N ARG A 147 15.86 29.92 1.84
CA ARG A 147 16.74 30.90 2.50
C ARG A 147 16.46 31.03 4.00
N ARG A 148 15.35 30.48 4.49
CA ARG A 148 15.04 30.46 5.93
C ARG A 148 16.00 29.51 6.67
N PRO A 149 16.13 29.66 8.00
CA PRO A 149 16.83 28.68 8.83
C PRO A 149 16.25 27.28 8.61
N ARG A 150 17.12 26.26 8.60
CA ARG A 150 16.73 24.86 8.42
C ARG A 150 15.96 24.38 9.66
N SER A 151 14.82 23.73 9.43
CA SER A 151 13.98 23.08 10.45
C SER A 151 13.21 21.93 9.81
N GLU A 152 12.66 21.03 10.63
CA GLU A 152 11.84 19.91 10.15
C GLU A 152 10.58 20.40 9.43
N GLU A 153 9.97 21.50 9.89
CA GLU A 153 8.77 22.07 9.25
C GLU A 153 9.09 22.68 7.88
N ILE A 154 10.24 23.35 7.74
CA ILE A 154 10.70 23.86 6.45
C ILE A 154 11.03 22.71 5.50
N GLN A 155 11.70 21.66 6.00
CA GLN A 155 11.96 20.45 5.23
C GLN A 155 10.64 19.82 4.76
N TYR A 156 9.66 19.64 5.64
CA TYR A 156 8.39 19.04 5.24
C TYR A 156 7.61 19.94 4.26
N GLY A 157 7.52 21.24 4.53
CA GLY A 157 6.81 22.21 3.69
C GLY A 157 7.41 22.35 2.28
N VAL A 158 8.73 22.51 2.17
CA VAL A 158 9.40 22.60 0.86
C VAL A 158 9.31 21.25 0.13
N GLY A 159 9.41 20.13 0.85
CA GLY A 159 9.28 18.79 0.30
C GLY A 159 7.93 18.57 -0.37
N ASN A 160 6.84 18.94 0.31
CA ASN A 160 5.49 18.85 -0.23
C ASN A 160 5.26 19.80 -1.42
N CYS A 161 5.84 21.00 -1.40
CA CYS A 161 5.81 21.90 -2.56
C CYS A 161 6.48 21.26 -3.78
N ILE A 162 7.65 20.64 -3.60
CA ILE A 162 8.35 19.93 -4.68
C ILE A 162 7.53 18.72 -5.15
N ASP A 163 6.99 17.92 -4.22
CA ASP A 163 6.16 16.74 -4.53
C ASP A 163 4.94 17.11 -5.38
N SER A 164 4.26 18.22 -5.06
CA SER A 164 3.10 18.71 -5.80
C SER A 164 3.39 19.14 -7.25
N LEU A 165 4.66 19.27 -7.63
CA LEU A 165 5.05 19.52 -9.03
C LEU A 165 4.97 18.26 -9.89
N PHE A 166 4.75 17.08 -9.30
CA PHE A 166 4.64 15.83 -10.01
C PHE A 166 3.17 15.35 -10.05
N LYS A 167 2.78 14.76 -11.18
CA LYS A 167 1.47 14.15 -11.40
C LYS A 167 1.67 12.69 -11.77
N MET A 168 1.01 11.81 -11.05
CA MET A 168 1.04 10.37 -11.30
C MET A 168 -0.32 9.89 -11.79
N LYS A 169 -0.31 9.04 -12.82
CA LYS A 169 -1.50 8.34 -13.33
C LYS A 169 -1.14 6.87 -13.53
N VAL A 170 -1.86 5.99 -12.84
CA VAL A 170 -1.62 4.55 -12.88
C VAL A 170 -2.93 3.84 -13.16
N ARG A 171 -2.92 2.97 -14.18
CA ARG A 171 -3.94 1.95 -14.41
C ARG A 171 -3.24 0.60 -14.33
N ALA A 172 -3.56 -0.14 -13.27
CA ALA A 172 -2.86 -1.37 -12.92
C ALA A 172 -2.81 -2.37 -14.08
N GLY A 173 -1.60 -2.72 -14.52
CA GLY A 173 -1.36 -3.68 -15.62
C GLY A 173 -1.61 -3.12 -17.03
N GLU A 174 -1.96 -1.84 -17.17
CA GLU A 174 -2.28 -1.23 -18.46
C GLU A 174 -1.39 -0.04 -18.80
N PHE A 175 -1.17 0.84 -17.83
CA PHE A 175 -0.52 2.12 -18.06
C PHE A 175 0.04 2.71 -16.77
N VAL A 176 1.25 3.24 -16.86
CA VAL A 176 1.83 4.10 -15.83
C VAL A 176 2.43 5.32 -16.51
N ASN A 177 2.15 6.50 -15.96
CA ASN A 177 2.80 7.73 -16.34
C ASN A 177 2.96 8.63 -15.12
N VAL A 178 4.18 9.13 -14.94
CA VAL A 178 4.49 10.14 -13.93
C VAL A 178 5.12 11.29 -14.68
N SER A 179 4.58 12.48 -14.56
CA SER A 179 5.01 13.66 -15.33
C SER A 179 5.01 14.90 -14.45
N LEU A 180 5.83 15.89 -14.78
CA LEU A 180 5.76 17.19 -14.12
C LEU A 180 4.50 17.96 -14.54
N VAL A 181 4.01 18.82 -13.65
CA VAL A 181 3.00 19.84 -13.98
C VAL A 181 3.54 20.80 -15.04
N GLU A 182 2.65 21.50 -15.74
CA GLU A 182 3.05 22.49 -16.75
C GLU A 182 3.97 23.55 -16.14
N GLY A 183 5.18 23.67 -16.68
CA GLY A 183 6.24 24.56 -16.19
C GLY A 183 6.94 24.10 -14.91
N GLY A 184 6.63 22.92 -14.36
CA GLY A 184 7.29 22.38 -13.16
C GLY A 184 8.80 22.21 -13.29
N GLU A 185 9.29 21.76 -14.46
CA GLU A 185 10.73 21.68 -14.75
C GLU A 185 11.40 23.05 -14.64
N ASP A 186 10.77 24.08 -15.19
CA ASP A 186 11.26 25.45 -15.16
C ASP A 186 11.29 26.00 -13.73
N VAL A 187 10.26 25.70 -12.93
CA VAL A 187 10.22 26.07 -11.50
C VAL A 187 11.40 25.48 -10.76
N LEU A 188 11.64 24.16 -10.87
CA LEU A 188 12.77 23.49 -10.22
C LEU A 188 14.11 24.06 -10.68
N ARG A 189 14.27 24.24 -12.00
CA ARG A 189 15.51 24.76 -12.60
C ARG A 189 15.81 26.20 -12.15
N ARG A 190 14.83 27.11 -12.22
CA ARG A 190 15.00 28.52 -11.81
C ARG A 190 15.30 28.62 -10.31
N THR A 191 14.56 27.87 -9.48
CA THR A 191 14.81 27.79 -8.03
C THR A 191 16.23 27.31 -7.74
N ALA A 192 16.68 26.23 -8.39
CA ALA A 192 18.05 25.73 -8.21
C ALA A 192 19.11 26.75 -8.65
N ILE A 193 18.87 27.52 -9.72
CA ILE A 193 19.78 28.58 -10.18
C ILE A 193 19.88 29.69 -9.12
N ASP A 194 18.77 30.10 -8.54
CA ASP A 194 18.73 31.16 -7.54
C ASP A 194 19.38 30.76 -6.21
N VAL A 195 19.42 29.46 -5.91
CA VAL A 195 19.98 28.89 -4.68
C VAL A 195 21.45 28.51 -4.83
N PHE A 196 21.82 27.84 -5.91
CA PHE A 196 23.17 27.26 -6.10
C PHE A 196 24.02 28.00 -7.15
N GLY A 197 23.42 28.91 -7.92
CA GLY A 197 24.09 29.63 -8.98
C GLY A 197 23.96 28.95 -10.35
N LYS A 198 23.91 29.79 -11.39
CA LYS A 198 23.66 29.39 -12.78
C LYS A 198 24.68 28.39 -13.33
N ASP A 199 25.96 28.58 -13.02
CA ASP A 199 27.04 27.77 -13.59
C ASP A 199 27.04 26.35 -13.02
N VAL A 200 26.75 26.19 -11.73
CA VAL A 200 26.64 24.89 -11.06
C VAL A 200 25.51 24.08 -11.68
N VAL A 201 24.31 24.67 -11.77
CA VAL A 201 23.14 24.00 -12.35
C VAL A 201 23.36 23.66 -13.82
N LYS A 202 23.89 24.60 -14.61
CA LYS A 202 24.16 24.37 -16.04
C LYS A 202 25.17 23.25 -16.26
N SER A 203 26.22 23.18 -15.43
CA SER A 203 27.23 22.13 -15.48
C SER A 203 26.61 20.76 -15.16
N GLY A 204 25.93 20.64 -14.02
CA GLY A 204 25.30 19.39 -13.59
C GLY A 204 24.29 18.85 -14.60
N MET A 205 23.41 19.72 -15.09
CA MET A 205 22.42 19.32 -16.11
C MET A 205 23.05 18.91 -17.43
N LYS A 206 24.16 19.53 -17.84
CA LYS A 206 24.90 19.10 -19.04
C LYS A 206 25.43 17.68 -18.87
N THR A 207 25.92 17.33 -17.68
CA THR A 207 26.37 15.97 -17.36
C THR A 207 25.21 14.99 -17.39
N MET A 208 24.06 15.30 -16.76
CA MET A 208 22.90 14.41 -16.78
C MET A 208 22.36 14.16 -18.19
N LYS A 209 22.35 15.21 -19.03
CA LYS A 209 21.92 15.11 -20.44
C LYS A 209 22.79 14.19 -21.30
N SER A 210 24.03 13.93 -20.88
CA SER A 210 24.93 13.02 -21.59
C SER A 210 24.71 11.55 -21.23
N SER A 211 23.86 11.26 -20.24
CA SER A 211 23.58 9.89 -19.81
C SER A 211 22.67 9.14 -20.79
N ALA A 212 22.79 7.81 -20.80
CA ALA A 212 21.91 6.92 -21.56
C ALA A 212 20.51 6.79 -20.93
N PHE A 213 20.31 7.34 -19.73
CA PHE A 213 19.12 7.14 -18.91
C PHE A 213 18.22 8.38 -18.99
N GLY A 214 17.19 8.34 -19.85
CA GLY A 214 16.11 9.32 -19.93
C GLY A 214 16.51 10.78 -19.62
N GLU A 215 16.96 11.54 -20.62
CA GLU A 215 17.60 12.87 -20.50
C GLU A 215 16.97 13.82 -19.46
N SER A 216 15.64 13.82 -19.35
CA SER A 216 14.88 14.64 -18.39
C SER A 216 14.81 14.00 -16.98
N ALA A 217 14.69 12.68 -16.87
CA ALA A 217 14.46 11.99 -15.61
C ALA A 217 15.60 12.14 -14.61
N LEU A 218 16.83 11.82 -15.03
CA LEU A 218 18.01 11.94 -14.17
C LEU A 218 18.32 13.39 -13.81
N SER A 219 18.06 14.31 -14.76
CA SER A 219 18.22 15.75 -14.54
C SER A 219 17.27 16.26 -13.44
N MET A 220 16.01 15.83 -13.45
CA MET A 220 15.03 16.26 -12.44
C MET A 220 15.29 15.62 -11.08
N LEU A 221 15.66 14.33 -11.04
CA LEU A 221 16.07 13.67 -9.81
C LEU A 221 17.23 14.42 -9.16
N TRP A 222 18.26 14.75 -9.94
CA TRP A 222 19.40 15.51 -9.45
C TRP A 222 19.02 16.89 -8.92
N LEU A 223 18.17 17.64 -9.62
CA LEU A 223 17.68 18.93 -9.13
C LEU A 223 16.94 18.79 -7.80
N CYS A 224 16.07 17.79 -7.68
CA CYS A 224 15.32 17.55 -6.44
C CYS A 224 16.27 17.20 -5.29
N VAL A 225 17.22 16.28 -5.50
CA VAL A 225 18.20 15.90 -4.48
C VAL A 225 19.08 17.09 -4.06
N LYS A 226 19.51 17.95 -5.00
CA LYS A 226 20.23 19.19 -4.66
C LYS A 226 19.36 20.13 -3.84
N LEU A 227 18.09 20.33 -4.21
CA LEU A 227 17.19 21.18 -3.44
C LEU A 227 16.94 20.61 -2.04
N TRP A 228 16.78 19.29 -1.93
CA TRP A 228 16.66 18.57 -0.66
C TRP A 228 17.86 18.79 0.26
N SER A 229 19.07 18.81 -0.29
CA SER A 229 20.27 19.12 0.52
C SER A 229 20.22 20.51 1.15
N LYS A 230 19.57 21.49 0.51
CA LYS A 230 19.46 22.85 1.05
C LYS A 230 18.39 22.97 2.14
N MET A 231 17.30 22.22 2.04
CA MET A 231 16.16 22.26 2.97
C MET A 231 16.27 21.27 4.14
N ALA A 232 17.17 20.29 4.06
CA ALA A 232 17.38 19.26 5.08
C ALA A 232 17.52 19.88 6.48
N ALA A 233 16.86 19.32 7.49
CA ALA A 233 16.82 19.87 8.84
C ALA A 233 18.19 19.78 9.56
N THR A 234 18.96 18.73 9.27
CA THR A 234 20.27 18.47 9.89
C THR A 234 21.42 18.57 8.89
N ASP A 235 22.63 18.80 9.39
CA ASP A 235 23.84 18.83 8.55
C ASP A 235 24.14 17.44 7.94
N GLU A 236 23.97 16.39 8.73
CA GLU A 236 24.15 15.00 8.30
C GLU A 236 23.23 14.65 7.12
N THR A 237 21.93 14.92 7.22
CA THR A 237 20.98 14.69 6.12
C THR A 237 21.29 15.56 4.89
N SER A 238 21.71 16.81 5.10
CA SER A 238 22.18 17.71 4.04
C SER A 238 23.42 17.16 3.30
N GLU A 239 24.39 16.62 4.04
CA GLU A 239 25.59 15.99 3.49
C GLU A 239 25.23 14.72 2.72
N GLY A 240 24.32 13.89 3.26
CA GLY A 240 23.79 12.71 2.60
C GLY A 240 23.16 13.03 1.23
N TYR A 241 22.28 14.02 1.15
CA TYR A 241 21.74 14.47 -0.15
C TYR A 241 22.80 15.05 -1.07
N THR A 242 23.81 15.76 -0.54
CA THR A 242 24.88 16.32 -1.37
C THR A 242 25.72 15.19 -1.98
N SER A 243 26.08 14.18 -1.18
CA SER A 243 26.76 12.97 -1.63
C SER A 243 25.95 12.26 -2.70
N ASN A 244 24.64 12.06 -2.45
CA ASN A 244 23.72 11.46 -3.40
C ASN A 244 23.69 12.22 -4.74
N ALA A 245 23.65 13.56 -4.70
CA ALA A 245 23.64 14.37 -5.91
C ALA A 245 24.97 14.30 -6.69
N ASP A 246 26.10 14.15 -5.99
CA ASP A 246 27.40 13.99 -6.64
C ASP A 246 27.56 12.58 -7.22
N GLU A 247 27.04 11.55 -6.56
CA GLU A 247 26.98 10.18 -7.07
C GLU A 247 26.14 10.10 -8.36
N LEU A 248 25.01 10.79 -8.43
CA LEU A 248 24.21 10.87 -9.67
C LEU A 248 25.03 11.42 -10.85
N LEU A 249 25.99 12.33 -10.61
CA LEU A 249 26.88 12.85 -11.66
C LEU A 249 27.91 11.81 -12.12
N VAL A 250 28.28 10.88 -11.25
CA VAL A 250 29.12 9.72 -11.58
C VAL A 250 28.32 8.71 -12.37
N ILE A 251 27.14 8.32 -11.89
CA ILE A 251 26.19 7.40 -12.54
C ILE A 251 25.90 7.85 -13.97
N ALA A 252 25.64 9.15 -14.17
CA ALA A 252 25.38 9.72 -15.49
C ALA A 252 26.51 9.47 -16.51
N LYS A 253 27.75 9.33 -16.04
CA LYS A 253 28.93 9.07 -16.88
C LYS A 253 29.20 7.58 -17.10
N SER A 254 28.73 6.73 -16.18
CA SER A 254 28.99 5.29 -16.19
C SER A 254 28.19 4.50 -17.23
N GLY A 255 27.19 5.11 -17.90
CA GLY A 255 26.37 4.42 -18.90
C GLY A 255 25.60 3.25 -18.27
N GLU A 256 25.32 2.18 -19.04
CA GLU A 256 24.49 1.04 -18.60
C GLU A 256 24.91 0.44 -17.24
N ASP A 257 26.21 0.40 -16.94
CA ASP A 257 26.73 -0.14 -15.67
C ASP A 257 26.29 0.68 -14.44
N GLY A 258 25.89 1.95 -14.66
CA GLY A 258 25.37 2.83 -13.61
C GLY A 258 23.91 2.56 -13.23
N LEU A 259 23.16 1.75 -14.01
CA LEU A 259 21.72 1.57 -13.77
C LEU A 259 21.42 0.82 -12.47
N LYS A 260 22.25 -0.16 -12.12
CA LYS A 260 22.11 -0.88 -10.84
C LYS A 260 22.37 0.05 -9.65
N VAL A 261 23.44 0.85 -9.72
CA VAL A 261 23.79 1.84 -8.68
C VAL A 261 22.68 2.91 -8.56
N LEU A 262 22.14 3.36 -9.69
CA LEU A 262 20.98 4.25 -9.69
C LEU A 262 19.78 3.62 -9.01
N LEU A 263 19.51 2.34 -9.28
CA LEU A 263 18.42 1.61 -8.63
C LEU A 263 18.66 1.51 -7.12
N ASP A 264 19.86 1.16 -6.67
CA ASP A 264 20.22 1.14 -5.25
C ASP A 264 19.96 2.49 -4.58
N GLN A 265 20.33 3.59 -5.25
CA GLN A 265 20.08 4.93 -4.76
C GLN A 265 18.59 5.29 -4.68
N LEU A 266 17.77 4.85 -5.65
CA LEU A 266 16.31 5.03 -5.61
C LEU A 266 15.68 4.22 -4.47
N LEU A 267 16.16 3.00 -4.23
CA LEU A 267 15.70 2.14 -3.13
C LEU A 267 16.06 2.77 -1.77
N ALA A 268 17.28 3.29 -1.62
CA ALA A 268 17.71 4.01 -0.42
C ALA A 268 16.89 5.28 -0.15
N LEU A 269 16.49 6.04 -1.19
CA LEU A 269 15.59 7.18 -1.00
C LEU A 269 14.17 6.75 -0.59
N LEU A 270 13.70 5.59 -1.05
CA LEU A 270 12.39 5.05 -0.68
C LEU A 270 12.38 4.39 0.70
N SER A 271 13.50 3.87 1.20
CA SER A 271 13.58 3.31 2.55
C SER A 271 13.36 4.40 3.60
N GLN A 272 13.77 5.64 3.32
CA GLN A 272 13.57 6.78 4.22
C GLN A 272 12.07 7.08 4.48
N PRO A 273 11.71 7.56 5.68
CA PRO A 273 10.31 7.81 6.08
C PRO A 273 9.69 9.06 5.43
N LEU A 274 10.47 9.85 4.69
CA LEU A 274 10.05 11.13 4.12
C LEU A 274 9.15 10.94 2.90
N LYS A 275 7.86 11.28 3.04
CA LYS A 275 6.82 11.05 2.01
C LYS A 275 7.16 11.69 0.65
N TYR A 276 7.76 12.88 0.64
CA TYR A 276 8.06 13.63 -0.60
C TYR A 276 9.15 13.00 -1.48
N HIS A 277 9.91 12.00 -0.99
CA HIS A 277 10.81 11.24 -1.85
C HIS A 277 10.06 10.38 -2.85
N ARG A 278 8.91 9.85 -2.44
CA ARG A 278 8.19 8.79 -3.14
C ARG A 278 7.87 9.18 -4.58
N THR A 279 7.22 10.32 -4.81
CA THR A 279 6.78 10.70 -6.15
C THR A 279 7.95 11.05 -7.07
N VAL A 280 9.01 11.65 -6.54
CA VAL A 280 10.23 11.97 -7.31
C VAL A 280 10.97 10.69 -7.72
N VAL A 281 11.10 9.73 -6.79
CA VAL A 281 11.66 8.41 -7.11
C VAL A 281 10.80 7.69 -8.14
N TYR A 282 9.47 7.73 -8.00
CA TYR A 282 8.54 7.12 -8.96
C TYR A 282 8.65 7.76 -10.33
N TYR A 283 8.78 9.09 -10.40
CA TYR A 283 9.04 9.81 -11.64
C TYR A 283 10.33 9.31 -12.31
N ALA A 284 11.43 9.21 -11.56
CA ALA A 284 12.68 8.70 -12.10
C ALA A 284 12.52 7.23 -12.56
N PHE A 285 12.01 6.35 -11.70
CA PHE A 285 11.84 4.93 -11.98
C PHE A 285 10.98 4.67 -13.21
N VAL A 286 9.83 5.34 -13.35
CA VAL A 286 8.92 5.16 -14.50
C VAL A 286 9.59 5.53 -15.82
N HIS A 287 10.45 6.54 -15.83
CA HIS A 287 11.23 6.90 -17.03
C HIS A 287 12.42 5.96 -17.28
N LEU A 288 12.86 5.21 -16.27
CA LEU A 288 13.90 4.19 -16.40
C LEU A 288 13.37 2.84 -16.89
N LEU A 289 12.05 2.60 -16.80
CA LEU A 289 11.41 1.33 -17.20
C LEU A 289 11.84 0.79 -18.57
N PRO A 290 12.02 1.61 -19.64
CA PRO A 290 12.48 1.10 -20.94
C PRO A 290 13.90 0.50 -20.92
N ASN A 291 14.72 0.85 -19.92
CA ASN A 291 16.11 0.42 -19.78
C ASN A 291 16.25 -0.74 -18.78
N LEU A 292 15.21 -1.07 -18.00
CA LEU A 292 15.28 -2.13 -17.00
C LEU A 292 15.33 -3.52 -17.65
N LYS A 293 16.29 -4.33 -17.19
CA LYS A 293 16.43 -5.75 -17.55
C LYS A 293 15.91 -6.65 -16.42
N GLU A 294 15.77 -7.94 -16.69
CA GLU A 294 15.31 -8.95 -15.70
C GLU A 294 16.10 -8.90 -14.39
N GLU A 295 17.42 -8.73 -14.45
CA GLU A 295 18.30 -8.60 -13.28
C GLU A 295 17.97 -7.40 -12.37
N HIS A 296 17.43 -6.32 -12.93
CA HIS A 296 17.09 -5.11 -12.16
C HIS A 296 15.79 -5.32 -11.39
N VAL A 297 14.82 -6.01 -12.01
CA VAL A 297 13.57 -6.36 -11.32
C VAL A 297 13.80 -7.46 -10.30
N ALA A 298 14.72 -8.40 -10.58
CA ALA A 298 15.18 -9.39 -9.61
C ALA A 298 15.80 -8.70 -8.38
N HIS A 299 16.61 -7.66 -8.57
CA HIS A 299 17.18 -6.88 -7.46
C HIS A 299 16.10 -6.24 -6.55
N ILE A 300 15.04 -5.67 -7.13
CA ILE A 300 13.89 -5.15 -6.36
C ILE A 300 13.18 -6.29 -5.60
N MET A 301 13.01 -7.45 -6.26
CA MET A 301 12.39 -8.62 -5.64
C MET A 301 13.23 -9.19 -4.49
N GLU A 302 14.56 -9.22 -4.64
CA GLU A 302 15.50 -9.66 -3.61
C GLU A 302 15.40 -8.75 -2.38
N THR A 303 15.41 -7.43 -2.60
CA THR A 303 15.23 -6.42 -1.54
C THR A 303 13.88 -6.61 -0.82
N LEU A 304 12.81 -6.85 -1.58
CA LEU A 304 11.47 -7.09 -1.02
C LEU A 304 11.37 -8.36 -0.16
N MET A 305 12.27 -9.32 -0.36
CA MET A 305 12.35 -10.59 0.37
C MET A 305 13.30 -10.58 1.58
N MET A 306 14.04 -9.49 1.82
CA MET A 306 14.92 -9.32 2.98
C MET A 306 14.13 -9.35 4.30
N SER A 307 14.82 -9.66 5.41
CA SER A 307 14.18 -9.70 6.73
C SER A 307 13.80 -8.30 7.23
N ASP A 308 12.95 -8.22 8.26
CA ASP A 308 12.56 -6.92 8.84
C ASP A 308 13.76 -6.20 9.45
N GLU A 309 14.69 -6.95 10.04
CA GLU A 309 15.93 -6.42 10.62
C GLU A 309 16.84 -5.84 9.53
N GLU A 310 17.06 -6.57 8.44
CA GLU A 310 17.90 -6.09 7.32
C GLU A 310 17.33 -4.81 6.69
N LEU A 311 15.99 -4.72 6.56
CA LEU A 311 15.32 -3.54 6.00
C LEU A 311 15.18 -2.38 7.00
N ALA A 312 15.29 -2.66 8.30
CA ALA A 312 15.28 -1.64 9.35
C ALA A 312 16.68 -1.08 9.61
N ASP A 313 17.74 -1.90 9.50
CA ASP A 313 19.13 -1.46 9.60
C ASP A 313 19.50 -0.51 8.45
N GLU A 314 18.92 -0.69 7.25
CA GLU A 314 19.02 0.28 6.14
C GLU A 314 18.38 1.65 6.46
N GLN A 315 17.57 1.74 7.51
CA GLN A 315 16.97 2.99 7.99
C GLN A 315 17.72 3.59 9.19
N GLY A 316 18.61 2.84 9.82
CA GLY A 316 19.23 3.18 11.11
C GLY A 316 20.65 3.77 11.06
N SER A 317 21.22 4.02 9.87
CA SER A 317 22.58 4.56 9.77
C SER A 317 22.66 6.10 9.76
N ASP A 318 21.55 6.84 9.72
CA ASP A 318 21.56 8.32 9.83
C ASP A 318 20.25 8.86 10.41
N GLY A 319 20.29 9.26 11.69
CA GLY A 319 19.30 10.14 12.32
C GLY A 319 18.18 9.47 13.13
N GLU A 320 18.42 9.23 14.42
CA GLU A 320 17.34 9.16 15.42
C GLU A 320 16.59 10.51 15.46
N SER A 321 15.38 10.60 14.90
CA SER A 321 14.41 11.65 15.27
C SER A 321 12.96 11.14 15.25
N SER A 322 12.48 10.83 16.44
CA SER A 322 11.12 10.97 16.99
C SER A 322 9.92 10.88 16.03
N SER A 323 9.35 9.69 15.90
CA SER A 323 8.08 9.40 15.21
C SER A 323 6.83 9.60 16.09
N GLU A 324 6.59 10.81 16.61
CA GLU A 324 5.38 11.07 17.43
C GLU A 324 4.48 12.23 16.92
N ALA A 325 4.52 12.59 15.64
CA ALA A 325 3.67 13.69 15.13
C ALA A 325 3.07 13.52 13.72
N ALA A 326 2.87 12.29 13.23
CA ALA A 326 2.36 12.07 11.86
C ALA A 326 1.16 11.11 11.74
N GLU A 327 0.44 10.86 12.84
CA GLU A 327 -0.92 10.30 12.80
C GLU A 327 -1.93 11.41 13.09
N GLU A 328 -2.36 12.11 12.04
CA GLU A 328 -3.65 12.78 11.87
C GLU A 328 -3.53 13.80 10.73
N MET A 329 -3.97 13.40 9.53
CA MET A 329 -4.65 14.22 8.51
C MET A 329 -4.64 13.44 7.19
N GLU A 330 -5.57 12.50 7.08
CA GLU A 330 -6.10 12.03 5.80
C GLU A 330 -7.58 12.37 5.81
N ALA A 331 -7.94 13.47 5.14
CA ALA A 331 -9.31 13.76 4.75
C ALA A 331 -9.28 14.29 3.31
N ASP A 332 -10.05 13.57 2.49
CA ASP A 332 -10.57 13.96 1.18
C ASP A 332 -9.75 13.61 -0.08
N GLU A 333 -9.93 12.37 -0.55
CA GLU A 333 -10.24 12.13 -1.96
C GLU A 333 -11.48 11.21 -2.05
N ASN A 334 -12.65 11.83 -2.15
CA ASN A 334 -13.90 11.19 -2.56
C ASN A 334 -13.88 10.83 -4.05
N ASP A 335 -13.92 9.54 -4.39
CA ASP A 335 -14.70 9.05 -5.54
C ASP A 335 -15.22 7.61 -5.32
N GLY A 336 -16.42 7.53 -4.74
CA GLY A 336 -17.49 6.57 -5.02
C GLY A 336 -17.19 5.07 -5.21
N ALA A 337 -17.32 4.30 -4.12
CA ALA A 337 -18.02 3.01 -4.14
C ALA A 337 -18.51 2.65 -2.72
N GLU A 338 -19.83 2.61 -2.55
CA GLU A 338 -20.52 2.21 -1.33
C GLU A 338 -20.26 0.74 -0.96
N GLU A 339 -19.98 0.44 0.32
CA GLU A 339 -20.90 -0.24 1.24
C GLU A 339 -20.23 -0.71 2.56
N SER A 340 -20.97 -0.46 3.65
CA SER A 340 -20.95 -1.08 4.98
C SER A 340 -19.82 -0.73 5.96
N GLU A 341 -20.12 0.30 6.76
CA GLU A 341 -19.64 0.52 8.12
C GLU A 341 -19.99 -0.69 9.03
N SER A 342 -18.97 -1.29 9.64
CA SER A 342 -19.13 -2.09 10.86
C SER A 342 -18.09 -1.65 11.87
N ASP A 343 -18.51 -0.73 12.72
CA ASP A 343 -17.89 -0.35 13.99
C ASP A 343 -17.65 -1.61 14.84
N SER A 344 -16.42 -2.11 14.85
CA SER A 344 -16.01 -3.23 15.69
C SER A 344 -15.24 -2.68 16.89
N SER A 345 -15.98 -2.40 17.95
CA SER A 345 -15.45 -2.37 19.30
C SER A 345 -14.82 -3.73 19.60
N GLU A 346 -13.50 -3.82 19.59
CA GLU A 346 -12.80 -5.04 19.99
C GLU A 346 -13.01 -5.32 21.48
N SER A 347 -13.99 -6.16 21.78
CA SER A 347 -13.99 -6.95 22.99
C SER A 347 -12.85 -7.95 22.89
N PHE A 348 -11.84 -7.80 23.74
CA PHE A 348 -10.89 -8.86 24.04
C PHE A 348 -11.66 -10.05 24.62
N ASP A 349 -12.04 -11.00 23.78
CA ASP A 349 -12.38 -12.36 24.19
C ASP A 349 -11.91 -13.35 23.12
N GLU A 350 -10.61 -13.59 23.12
CA GLU A 350 -10.05 -14.83 22.57
C GLU A 350 -9.37 -15.59 23.69
N GLU A 351 -10.01 -16.69 24.13
CA GLU A 351 -9.36 -17.80 24.83
C GLU A 351 -8.30 -18.45 23.92
N GLN A 352 -7.18 -17.76 23.68
CA GLN A 352 -5.97 -18.43 23.19
C GLN A 352 -5.32 -19.16 24.36
N GLY A 353 -5.20 -20.49 24.21
CA GLY A 353 -4.49 -21.33 25.16
C GLY A 353 -3.08 -20.79 25.41
N VAL A 354 -2.83 -20.34 26.63
CA VAL A 354 -1.57 -19.74 27.06
C VAL A 354 -0.43 -20.75 26.83
N ASP A 355 0.60 -20.32 26.09
CA ASP A 355 1.78 -21.13 25.77
C ASP A 355 2.47 -21.66 27.05
N PRO A 356 2.81 -22.96 27.15
CA PRO A 356 3.39 -23.56 28.35
C PRO A 356 4.67 -22.87 28.85
N GLU A 357 5.45 -22.26 27.96
CA GLU A 357 6.67 -21.54 28.33
C GLU A 357 6.34 -20.19 29.01
N THR A 358 5.31 -19.49 28.54
CA THR A 358 4.82 -18.25 29.17
C THR A 358 4.24 -18.48 30.57
N LEU A 359 3.51 -19.60 30.76
CA LEU A 359 3.06 -20.04 32.09
C LEU A 359 4.24 -20.33 33.01
N GLY A 360 5.27 -21.04 32.53
CA GLY A 360 6.47 -21.34 33.32
C GLY A 360 7.25 -20.09 33.76
N ARG A 361 7.25 -19.03 32.95
CA ARG A 361 7.89 -17.74 33.30
C ARG A 361 7.07 -16.97 34.34
N LEU A 362 5.74 -16.97 34.23
CA LEU A 362 4.85 -16.38 35.25
C LEU A 362 4.93 -17.14 36.59
N GLU A 363 4.94 -18.48 36.55
CA GLU A 363 5.10 -19.33 37.74
C GLU A 363 6.44 -19.08 38.44
N ASN A 364 7.53 -18.93 37.67
CA ASN A 364 8.83 -18.58 38.23
C ASN A 364 8.87 -17.16 38.82
N ALA A 365 8.16 -16.19 38.24
CA ALA A 365 8.07 -14.83 38.75
C ALA A 365 7.25 -14.73 40.06
N LEU A 366 6.18 -15.53 40.18
CA LEU A 366 5.34 -15.66 41.37
C LEU A 366 6.00 -16.48 42.50
N GLY A 367 7.00 -17.31 42.19
CA GLY A 367 7.83 -17.99 43.18
C GLY A 367 7.03 -18.87 44.15
N LYS A 368 7.11 -18.59 45.46
CA LYS A 368 6.38 -19.36 46.50
C LYS A 368 4.88 -19.08 46.54
N ALA A 369 4.42 -17.99 45.94
CA ALA A 369 3.00 -17.63 45.84
C ALA A 369 2.31 -18.28 44.62
N ALA A 370 3.06 -19.00 43.77
CA ALA A 370 2.51 -19.72 42.64
C ALA A 370 1.77 -20.98 43.10
N VAL A 371 0.48 -21.09 42.79
CA VAL A 371 -0.29 -22.32 43.01
C VAL A 371 0.19 -23.39 42.02
N LYS A 372 0.93 -24.38 42.51
CA LYS A 372 1.43 -25.48 41.67
C LYS A 372 0.28 -26.38 41.22
N ARG A 373 -0.03 -26.37 39.92
CA ARG A 373 -0.93 -27.38 39.34
C ARG A 373 -0.13 -28.60 38.92
N LYS A 374 -0.36 -29.74 39.57
CA LYS A 374 0.20 -31.03 39.13
C LYS A 374 -0.93 -31.94 38.65
N GLY A 375 -1.04 -32.11 37.33
CA GLY A 375 -1.96 -33.10 36.73
C GLY A 375 -3.45 -32.78 36.87
N GLY A 376 -3.87 -31.53 36.70
CA GLY A 376 -5.29 -31.16 36.58
C GLY A 376 -6.09 -31.14 37.90
N ALA A 377 -5.46 -31.40 39.05
CA ALA A 377 -6.03 -31.14 40.36
C ALA A 377 -5.33 -29.94 41.02
N VAL A 378 -6.12 -29.03 41.58
CA VAL A 378 -5.64 -27.92 42.40
C VAL A 378 -5.37 -28.50 43.80
N ASP A 379 -4.12 -28.42 44.25
CA ASP A 379 -3.74 -28.79 45.62
C ASP A 379 -4.12 -27.60 46.52
N GLU A 380 -5.24 -27.71 47.23
CA GLU A 380 -5.73 -26.70 48.19
C GLU A 380 -5.00 -26.79 49.54
N GLU A 381 -3.67 -26.97 49.54
CA GLU A 381 -2.89 -26.67 50.74
C GLU A 381 -2.68 -25.15 50.79
N GLU A 382 -3.36 -24.51 51.75
CA GLU A 382 -3.28 -23.08 52.06
C GLU A 382 -1.82 -22.60 52.06
N SER A 383 -1.40 -21.95 50.96
CA SER A 383 -0.16 -21.17 50.98
C SER A 383 -0.43 -19.97 51.88
N ASP A 384 0.07 -20.02 53.11
CA ASP A 384 -0.15 -19.00 54.13
C ASP A 384 0.44 -17.65 53.65
N VAL A 385 -0.43 -16.78 53.12
CA VAL A 385 -0.08 -15.48 52.53
C VAL A 385 0.28 -14.45 53.60
N SER A 386 0.19 -14.81 54.89
CA SER A 386 0.46 -13.91 56.01
C SER A 386 1.95 -13.70 56.34
N ASP A 387 2.87 -14.34 55.60
CA ASP A 387 4.32 -14.28 55.83
C ASP A 387 5.10 -13.59 54.68
N VAL A 388 4.45 -12.74 53.88
CA VAL A 388 5.11 -11.92 52.86
C VAL A 388 5.31 -10.50 53.39
N ASP A 389 6.56 -10.12 53.67
CA ASP A 389 6.94 -8.75 54.05
C ASP A 389 6.66 -7.77 52.89
N ASP A 390 6.35 -6.50 53.19
CA ASP A 390 6.04 -5.47 52.18
C ASP A 390 7.16 -5.37 51.13
N LYS A 391 8.41 -5.53 51.57
CA LYS A 391 9.58 -5.55 50.69
C LYS A 391 9.58 -6.73 49.70
N GLU A 392 9.06 -7.87 50.11
CA GLU A 392 8.95 -9.07 49.27
C GLU A 392 7.77 -8.94 48.29
N MET A 393 6.69 -8.26 48.69
CA MET A 393 5.57 -7.92 47.81
C MET A 393 5.99 -6.95 46.68
N PHE A 394 6.76 -5.91 46.98
CA PHE A 394 7.31 -5.02 45.94
C PHE A 394 8.29 -5.74 45.00
N ALA A 395 9.12 -6.64 45.53
CA ALA A 395 10.03 -7.44 44.71
C ALA A 395 9.29 -8.44 43.82
N MET A 396 8.12 -8.92 44.23
CA MET A 396 7.24 -9.77 43.43
C MET A 396 6.60 -8.99 42.29
N ASP A 397 6.08 -7.79 42.57
CA ASP A 397 5.51 -6.90 41.55
C ASP A 397 6.56 -6.48 40.50
N GLU A 398 7.79 -6.21 40.92
CA GLU A 398 8.90 -5.90 40.00
C GLU A 398 9.28 -7.09 39.10
N ARG A 399 9.24 -8.33 39.64
CA ARG A 399 9.48 -9.55 38.85
C ARG A 399 8.33 -9.87 37.90
N LEU A 400 7.09 -9.65 38.33
CA LEU A 400 5.90 -9.78 37.48
C LEU A 400 5.93 -8.74 36.36
N ALA A 401 6.23 -7.48 36.67
CA ALA A 401 6.39 -6.42 35.68
C ALA A 401 7.53 -6.73 34.70
N ALA A 402 8.65 -7.29 35.16
CA ALA A 402 9.73 -7.74 34.29
C ALA A 402 9.32 -8.92 33.40
N ALA A 403 8.55 -9.89 33.93
CA ALA A 403 7.99 -10.99 33.17
C ALA A 403 7.00 -10.48 32.10
N PHE A 404 6.07 -9.60 32.46
CA PHE A 404 5.15 -8.97 31.52
C PHE A 404 5.87 -8.10 30.48
N LYS A 405 6.91 -7.35 30.86
CA LYS A 405 7.77 -6.61 29.90
C LYS A 405 8.55 -7.52 28.96
N SER A 406 8.92 -8.72 29.41
CA SER A 406 9.62 -9.72 28.57
C SER A 406 8.67 -10.49 27.65
N ILE A 407 7.37 -10.50 27.96
CA ILE A 407 6.30 -11.09 27.15
C ILE A 407 5.75 -10.05 26.16
N ALA A 408 5.77 -8.77 26.52
CA ALA A 408 5.42 -7.69 25.61
C ALA A 408 6.40 -7.67 24.42
N PRO A 409 5.91 -7.58 23.16
CA PRO A 409 6.79 -7.40 22.02
C PRO A 409 7.65 -6.14 22.23
N LYS A 410 8.98 -6.28 22.13
CA LYS A 410 9.90 -5.16 22.29
C LYS A 410 9.46 -4.01 21.37
N LYS A 411 9.21 -2.83 21.94
CA LYS A 411 8.69 -1.64 21.22
C LYS A 411 9.56 -1.29 20.00
N GLU A 412 10.88 -1.49 20.09
CA GLU A 412 11.87 -1.31 19.00
C GLU A 412 11.62 -2.26 17.82
N ASN A 413 11.34 -3.54 18.07
CA ASN A 413 11.04 -4.51 17.01
C ASN A 413 9.74 -4.18 16.26
N LYS A 414 8.77 -3.57 16.95
CA LYS A 414 7.49 -3.16 16.32
C LYS A 414 7.69 -1.99 15.37
N MET A 415 8.52 -1.01 15.74
CA MET A 415 8.83 0.14 14.88
C MET A 415 9.64 -0.29 13.66
N ALA A 416 10.66 -1.15 13.84
CA ALA A 416 11.42 -1.74 12.74
C ALA A 416 10.52 -2.50 11.75
N ALA A 417 9.61 -3.33 12.25
CA ALA A 417 8.66 -4.06 11.40
C ALA A 417 7.68 -3.13 10.66
N GLN A 418 7.21 -2.06 11.31
CA GLN A 418 6.36 -1.05 10.66
C GLN A 418 7.09 -0.33 9.53
N LEU A 419 8.32 0.08 9.78
CA LEU A 419 9.18 0.74 8.80
C LEU A 419 9.53 -0.18 7.63
N ALA A 420 9.89 -1.43 7.90
CA ALA A 420 10.12 -2.45 6.88
C ALA A 420 8.85 -2.70 6.04
N SER A 421 7.70 -2.81 6.69
CA SER A 421 6.40 -2.96 6.01
C SER A 421 6.10 -1.77 5.09
N ALA A 422 6.27 -0.53 5.56
CA ALA A 422 6.07 0.67 4.76
C ALA A 422 7.02 0.72 3.54
N PHE A 423 8.29 0.30 3.72
CA PHE A 423 9.24 0.21 2.60
C PHE A 423 8.81 -0.86 1.59
N ARG A 424 8.41 -2.06 2.03
CA ARG A 424 7.90 -3.12 1.14
C ARG A 424 6.70 -2.67 0.32
N MET A 425 5.80 -1.86 0.88
CA MET A 425 4.69 -1.27 0.14
C MET A 425 5.17 -0.33 -0.98
N LYS A 426 6.19 0.52 -0.71
CA LYS A 426 6.78 1.39 -1.72
C LYS A 426 7.48 0.59 -2.85
N LEU A 427 8.14 -0.52 -2.50
CA LEU A 427 8.76 -1.44 -3.46
C LEU A 427 7.72 -2.18 -4.31
N ALA A 428 6.61 -2.61 -3.70
CA ALA A 428 5.50 -3.23 -4.43
C ALA A 428 4.86 -2.28 -5.45
N ASP A 429 4.89 -0.96 -5.21
CA ASP A 429 4.48 0.03 -6.21
C ASP A 429 5.46 0.11 -7.39
N LEU A 430 6.77 -0.03 -7.16
CA LEU A 430 7.73 -0.13 -8.27
C LEU A 430 7.42 -1.33 -9.16
N LEU A 431 7.13 -2.49 -8.56
CA LEU A 431 6.72 -3.69 -9.30
C LEU A 431 5.38 -3.47 -10.02
N LEU A 432 4.43 -2.76 -9.42
CA LEU A 432 3.18 -2.36 -10.08
C LEU A 432 3.46 -1.50 -11.32
N PHE A 433 4.40 -0.55 -11.25
CA PHE A 433 4.79 0.27 -12.40
C PHE A 433 5.46 -0.57 -13.48
N THR A 434 6.31 -1.51 -13.09
CA THR A 434 6.91 -2.48 -14.01
C THR A 434 5.85 -3.30 -14.74
N LEU A 435 4.83 -3.80 -14.03
CA LEU A 435 3.72 -4.55 -14.63
C LEU A 435 2.79 -3.69 -15.49
N SER A 436 2.68 -2.39 -15.17
CA SER A 436 1.86 -1.43 -15.91
C SER A 436 2.61 -0.83 -17.11
N SER A 437 3.91 -1.14 -17.25
CA SER A 437 4.71 -0.84 -18.42
C SER A 437 4.50 -1.90 -19.49
N GLN A 438 4.10 -1.50 -20.70
CA GLN A 438 3.90 -2.44 -21.81
C GLN A 438 5.21 -3.12 -22.29
N ASN A 439 6.36 -2.64 -21.82
CA ASN A 439 7.67 -3.02 -22.34
C ASN A 439 8.42 -4.06 -21.48
N THR A 440 7.89 -4.45 -20.31
CA THR A 440 8.63 -5.32 -19.39
C THR A 440 8.05 -6.74 -19.36
N PRO A 441 8.85 -7.80 -19.65
CA PRO A 441 8.36 -9.18 -19.57
C PRO A 441 7.91 -9.49 -18.13
N SER A 442 6.65 -9.84 -17.91
CA SER A 442 6.12 -10.05 -16.55
C SER A 442 6.29 -11.48 -16.02
N SER A 443 6.67 -12.42 -16.88
CA SER A 443 6.66 -13.85 -16.56
C SER A 443 7.67 -14.28 -15.49
N TYR A 444 8.81 -13.59 -15.40
CA TYR A 444 9.84 -13.94 -14.41
C TYR A 444 9.45 -13.51 -12.99
N MET A 445 8.45 -12.64 -12.83
CA MET A 445 7.95 -12.20 -11.52
C MET A 445 6.95 -13.19 -10.90
N ILE A 446 6.34 -14.09 -11.68
CA ILE A 446 5.27 -15.00 -11.21
C ILE A 446 5.73 -15.81 -10.00
N ILE A 447 6.87 -16.50 -10.13
CA ILE A 447 7.35 -17.43 -9.10
C ILE A 447 7.91 -16.68 -7.87
N PRO A 448 8.76 -15.64 -8.03
CA PRO A 448 9.20 -14.82 -6.90
C PRO A 448 8.03 -14.18 -6.13
N LEU A 449 7.04 -13.60 -6.81
CA LEU A 449 5.89 -12.99 -6.13
C LEU A 449 5.02 -14.03 -5.40
N LEU A 450 4.88 -15.25 -5.95
CA LEU A 450 4.17 -16.33 -5.27
C LEU A 450 4.90 -16.75 -3.98
N LYS A 451 6.23 -16.88 -4.03
CA LYS A 451 7.05 -17.15 -2.83
C LYS A 451 6.89 -16.06 -1.78
N LEU A 452 6.96 -14.80 -2.21
CA LEU A 452 6.79 -13.64 -1.36
C LEU A 452 5.40 -13.64 -0.69
N ALA A 453 4.33 -13.86 -1.46
CA ALA A 453 2.97 -13.92 -0.93
C ALA A 453 2.80 -15.05 0.10
N LYS A 454 3.37 -16.24 -0.16
CA LYS A 454 3.37 -17.35 0.80
C LYS A 454 4.15 -17.01 2.08
N MET A 455 5.29 -16.35 1.95
CA MET A 455 6.09 -15.92 3.10
C MET A 455 5.32 -14.90 3.95
N GLN A 456 4.76 -13.88 3.31
CA GLN A 456 4.01 -12.82 3.98
C GLN A 456 2.75 -13.37 4.66
N LEU A 457 2.00 -14.29 4.03
CA LEU A 457 0.83 -14.93 4.65
C LEU A 457 1.17 -15.77 5.89
N LYS A 458 2.41 -16.29 6.00
CA LYS A 458 2.86 -17.02 7.19
C LYS A 458 3.19 -16.07 8.35
N GLN A 459 3.64 -14.87 8.04
CA GLN A 459 3.95 -13.84 9.03
C GLN A 459 2.69 -13.12 9.50
N ASP A 460 1.82 -12.75 8.54
CA ASP A 460 0.57 -12.04 8.78
C ASP A 460 -0.46 -12.43 7.70
N ALA A 461 -1.45 -13.23 8.10
CA ALA A 461 -2.45 -13.79 7.20
C ALA A 461 -3.38 -12.71 6.60
N GLU A 462 -3.59 -11.59 7.29
CA GLU A 462 -4.48 -10.49 6.86
C GLU A 462 -3.71 -9.20 6.51
N GLY A 463 -2.38 -9.28 6.55
CA GLY A 463 -1.47 -8.17 6.33
C GLY A 463 -1.65 -7.47 4.99
N GLN A 464 -1.40 -6.17 4.99
CA GLN A 464 -1.45 -5.35 3.77
C GLN A 464 -0.42 -5.84 2.72
N ASN A 465 0.75 -6.31 3.16
CA ASN A 465 1.82 -6.79 2.29
C ASN A 465 1.43 -8.03 1.49
N SER A 466 0.80 -9.02 2.13
CA SER A 466 0.34 -10.24 1.45
C SER A 466 -0.77 -9.91 0.46
N ARG A 467 -1.73 -9.06 0.84
CA ARG A 467 -2.78 -8.56 -0.07
C ARG A 467 -2.19 -7.86 -1.29
N LYS A 468 -1.17 -7.01 -1.11
CA LYS A 468 -0.51 -6.32 -2.22
C LYS A 468 0.21 -7.29 -3.15
N SER A 469 0.99 -8.24 -2.64
CA SER A 469 1.66 -9.27 -3.45
C SER A 469 0.68 -10.14 -4.22
N ILE A 470 -0.43 -10.56 -3.59
CA ILE A 470 -1.51 -11.31 -4.26
C ILE A 470 -2.18 -10.44 -5.34
N GLY A 471 -2.37 -9.15 -5.08
CA GLY A 471 -2.85 -8.18 -6.05
C GLY A 471 -1.97 -8.12 -7.31
N LEU A 472 -0.64 -8.08 -7.14
CA LEU A 472 0.31 -8.11 -8.25
C LEU A 472 0.22 -9.41 -9.06
N LEU A 473 0.09 -10.57 -8.42
CA LEU A 473 -0.13 -11.86 -9.09
C LEU A 473 -1.43 -11.85 -9.92
N ASN A 474 -2.50 -11.29 -9.37
CA ASN A 474 -3.78 -11.15 -10.07
C ASN A 474 -3.68 -10.22 -11.27
N ILE A 475 -2.92 -9.13 -11.18
CA ILE A 475 -2.62 -8.25 -12.33
C ILE A 475 -1.90 -9.03 -13.42
N ILE A 476 -0.85 -9.79 -13.07
CA ILE A 476 -0.09 -10.60 -14.04
C ILE A 476 -1.01 -11.54 -14.82
N SER A 477 -1.95 -12.20 -14.13
CA SER A 477 -2.89 -13.14 -14.77
C SER A 477 -3.80 -12.52 -15.84
N ARG A 478 -3.91 -11.18 -15.88
CA ARG A 478 -4.77 -10.41 -16.80
C ARG A 478 -3.97 -9.65 -17.87
N LEU A 479 -2.64 -9.72 -17.82
CA LEU A 479 -1.80 -9.03 -18.80
C LEU A 479 -2.03 -9.55 -20.21
N LYS A 480 -1.71 -8.70 -21.20
CA LYS A 480 -1.80 -9.05 -22.61
C LYS A 480 -0.93 -10.28 -22.91
N LYS A 481 -1.51 -11.23 -23.63
CA LYS A 481 -0.85 -12.49 -23.99
C LYS A 481 0.37 -12.24 -24.87
N VAL A 482 1.48 -12.90 -24.51
CA VAL A 482 2.69 -13.00 -25.32
C VAL A 482 2.97 -14.48 -25.52
N GLU A 483 3.14 -14.92 -26.78
CA GLU A 483 3.38 -16.33 -27.10
C GLU A 483 4.79 -16.75 -26.65
N PHE A 484 4.86 -17.83 -25.87
CA PHE A 484 6.09 -18.42 -25.35
C PHE A 484 6.36 -19.78 -26.00
N SER A 485 7.63 -20.18 -26.02
CA SER A 485 7.97 -21.54 -26.43
C SER A 485 7.44 -22.57 -25.44
N ASP A 486 7.05 -23.74 -25.94
CA ASP A 486 6.55 -24.86 -25.14
C ASP A 486 7.43 -25.17 -23.93
N LYS A 487 8.76 -25.19 -24.13
CA LYS A 487 9.73 -25.44 -23.05
C LYS A 487 9.62 -24.43 -21.92
N LYS A 488 9.39 -23.15 -22.24
CA LYS A 488 9.26 -22.08 -21.25
C LYS A 488 7.92 -22.18 -20.52
N VAL A 489 6.83 -22.48 -21.24
CA VAL A 489 5.49 -22.68 -20.64
C VAL A 489 5.50 -23.86 -19.68
N ILE A 490 6.04 -25.01 -20.10
CA ILE A 490 6.11 -26.22 -19.26
C ILE A 490 6.98 -25.96 -18.03
N ARG A 491 8.14 -25.32 -18.18
CA ARG A 491 8.99 -24.96 -17.03
C ARG A 491 8.26 -24.05 -16.04
N LEU A 492 7.52 -23.05 -16.53
CA LEU A 492 6.74 -22.15 -15.67
C LEU A 492 5.61 -22.89 -14.96
N LEU A 493 4.93 -23.82 -15.63
CA LEU A 493 3.92 -24.68 -15.02
C LEU A 493 4.54 -25.54 -13.90
N ASP A 494 5.66 -26.20 -14.14
CA ASP A 494 6.34 -27.03 -13.14
C ASP A 494 6.73 -26.20 -11.90
N GLN A 495 7.25 -25.00 -12.10
CA GLN A 495 7.57 -24.07 -11.02
C GLN A 495 6.32 -23.58 -10.28
N LEU A 496 5.24 -23.26 -11.00
CA LEU A 496 3.97 -22.86 -10.40
C LEU A 496 3.39 -23.99 -9.55
N VAL A 497 3.44 -25.23 -10.02
CA VAL A 497 2.94 -26.39 -9.27
C VAL A 497 3.80 -26.64 -8.03
N ALA A 498 5.12 -26.60 -8.16
CA ALA A 498 6.03 -26.76 -7.03
C ALA A 498 5.76 -25.73 -5.93
N GLU A 499 5.58 -24.46 -6.29
CA GLU A 499 5.29 -23.40 -5.32
C GLU A 499 3.81 -23.31 -4.91
N GLY A 500 2.89 -23.74 -5.76
CA GLY A 500 1.44 -23.64 -5.60
C GLY A 500 0.83 -24.75 -4.73
N THR A 501 1.59 -25.82 -4.44
CA THR A 501 1.12 -26.93 -3.60
C THR A 501 1.07 -26.56 -2.12
N GLY A 502 0.09 -27.14 -1.42
CA GLY A 502 -0.08 -26.96 0.03
C GLY A 502 -0.54 -25.55 0.45
N ILE A 503 -1.06 -24.74 -0.46
CA ILE A 503 -1.64 -23.44 -0.13
C ILE A 503 -3.04 -23.63 0.44
N SER A 504 -3.31 -23.02 1.59
CA SER A 504 -4.62 -23.04 2.26
C SER A 504 -5.40 -21.73 2.13
N ASN A 505 -4.72 -20.60 1.91
CA ASN A 505 -5.36 -19.29 1.81
C ASN A 505 -6.21 -19.19 0.52
N PRO A 506 -7.53 -18.96 0.61
CA PRO A 506 -8.42 -18.96 -0.56
C PRO A 506 -8.06 -17.93 -1.62
N THR A 507 -7.64 -16.73 -1.20
CA THR A 507 -7.27 -15.64 -2.12
C THR A 507 -6.03 -16.02 -2.94
N LEU A 508 -5.04 -16.63 -2.30
CA LEU A 508 -3.84 -17.10 -2.98
C LEU A 508 -4.12 -18.33 -3.87
N ILE A 509 -4.99 -19.26 -3.44
CA ILE A 509 -5.46 -20.38 -4.27
C ILE A 509 -6.07 -19.85 -5.58
N SER A 510 -6.96 -18.87 -5.49
CA SER A 510 -7.59 -18.24 -6.65
C SER A 510 -6.58 -17.53 -7.57
N ALA A 511 -5.57 -16.87 -7.00
CA ALA A 511 -4.50 -16.24 -7.77
C ALA A 511 -3.64 -17.29 -8.52
N VAL A 512 -3.26 -18.38 -7.85
CA VAL A 512 -2.50 -19.49 -8.44
C VAL A 512 -3.29 -20.19 -9.55
N ALA A 513 -4.60 -20.40 -9.37
CA ALA A 513 -5.48 -20.92 -10.41
C ALA A 513 -5.54 -19.98 -11.62
N SER A 514 -5.70 -18.67 -11.39
CA SER A 514 -5.69 -17.67 -12.46
C SER A 514 -4.36 -17.65 -13.23
N LEU A 515 -3.24 -17.81 -12.52
CA LEU A 515 -1.91 -17.93 -13.12
C LEU A 515 -1.75 -19.22 -13.92
N SER A 516 -2.30 -20.34 -13.46
CA SER A 516 -2.32 -21.61 -14.22
C SER A 516 -2.99 -21.45 -15.58
N SER A 517 -4.19 -20.85 -15.61
CA SER A 517 -4.87 -20.51 -16.87
C SER A 517 -4.06 -19.54 -17.72
N PHE A 518 -3.47 -18.50 -17.10
CA PHE A 518 -2.67 -17.52 -17.80
C PHE A 518 -1.44 -18.15 -18.46
N ILE A 519 -0.68 -18.98 -17.72
CA ILE A 519 0.49 -19.71 -18.23
C ILE A 519 0.10 -20.61 -19.40
N PHE A 520 -1.01 -21.35 -19.30
CA PHE A 520 -1.52 -22.12 -20.44
C PHE A 520 -1.74 -21.24 -21.67
N SER A 521 -2.35 -20.07 -21.46
CA SER A 521 -2.64 -19.12 -22.53
C SER A 521 -1.40 -18.52 -23.22
N LEU A 522 -0.22 -18.56 -22.58
CA LEU A 522 1.06 -18.18 -23.19
C LEU A 522 1.55 -19.21 -24.20
N GLY A 523 1.09 -20.47 -24.12
CA GLY A 523 1.39 -21.54 -25.08
C GLY A 523 0.33 -21.73 -26.16
N ILE A 524 -0.66 -20.83 -26.26
CA ILE A 524 -1.66 -20.82 -27.33
C ILE A 524 -1.14 -19.94 -28.46
N SER A 525 -1.06 -20.51 -29.66
CA SER A 525 -0.64 -19.80 -30.87
C SER A 525 -1.64 -18.71 -31.27
N SER A 526 -1.22 -17.80 -32.14
CA SER A 526 -2.11 -16.80 -32.75
C SER A 526 -3.33 -17.40 -33.48
N GLU A 527 -3.26 -18.66 -33.90
CA GLU A 527 -4.35 -19.41 -34.55
C GLU A 527 -5.31 -20.06 -33.54
N GLY A 528 -5.05 -19.92 -32.23
CA GLY A 528 -5.85 -20.49 -31.16
C GLY A 528 -5.56 -21.97 -30.88
N THR A 529 -4.46 -22.50 -31.40
CA THR A 529 -4.05 -23.90 -31.21
C THR A 529 -2.95 -24.00 -30.15
N CYS A 530 -2.90 -25.11 -29.42
CA CYS A 530 -1.87 -25.39 -28.42
C CYS A 530 -1.10 -26.64 -28.83
N SER A 531 0.20 -26.69 -28.56
CA SER A 531 1.02 -27.85 -28.92
C SER A 531 0.66 -29.06 -28.06
N GLU A 532 0.88 -30.26 -28.62
CA GLU A 532 0.64 -31.51 -27.89
C GLU A 532 1.50 -31.62 -26.63
N ALA A 533 2.71 -31.06 -26.64
CA ALA A 533 3.60 -31.07 -25.47
C ALA A 533 3.05 -30.23 -24.31
N VAL A 534 2.54 -29.02 -24.60
CA VAL A 534 1.92 -28.16 -23.58
C VAL A 534 0.61 -28.78 -23.10
N LEU A 535 -0.24 -29.27 -24.01
CA LEU A 535 -1.48 -29.97 -23.65
C LEU A 535 -1.20 -31.17 -22.74
N ALA A 536 -0.21 -32.01 -23.07
CA ALA A 536 0.17 -33.16 -22.27
C ALA A 536 0.66 -32.77 -20.87
N ALA A 537 1.39 -31.66 -20.73
CA ALA A 537 1.84 -31.18 -19.42
C ALA A 537 0.67 -30.78 -18.50
N PHE A 538 -0.33 -30.06 -19.04
CA PHE A 538 -1.52 -29.66 -18.28
C PHE A 538 -2.46 -30.85 -17.99
N VAL A 539 -2.59 -31.79 -18.93
CA VAL A 539 -3.31 -33.06 -18.67
C VAL A 539 -2.59 -33.88 -17.59
N GLY A 540 -1.25 -33.93 -17.62
CA GLY A 540 -0.45 -34.60 -16.59
C GLY A 540 -0.62 -33.97 -15.21
N LEU A 541 -0.78 -32.65 -15.10
CA LEU A 541 -1.14 -31.98 -13.84
C LEU A 541 -2.51 -32.46 -13.34
N PHE A 542 -3.51 -32.53 -14.22
CA PHE A 542 -4.83 -33.05 -13.87
C PHE A 542 -4.77 -34.52 -13.42
N GLU A 543 -4.04 -35.38 -14.14
CA GLU A 543 -3.88 -36.81 -13.77
C GLU A 543 -3.18 -36.97 -12.42
N ARG A 544 -2.16 -36.16 -12.12
CA ARG A 544 -1.54 -36.10 -10.79
C ARG A 544 -2.55 -35.68 -9.72
N PHE A 545 -3.39 -34.69 -9.99
CA PHE A 545 -4.47 -34.31 -9.07
C PHE A 545 -5.46 -35.46 -8.82
N MET A 546 -5.81 -36.23 -9.86
CA MET A 546 -6.72 -37.37 -9.74
C MET A 546 -6.13 -38.50 -8.88
N THR A 547 -4.82 -38.74 -9.01
CA THR A 547 -4.12 -39.89 -8.41
C THR A 547 -3.41 -39.59 -7.09
N GLN A 548 -3.20 -38.32 -6.72
CA GLN A 548 -2.48 -37.95 -5.49
C GLN A 548 -3.11 -38.55 -4.22
N GLU A 549 -2.28 -38.93 -3.26
CA GLU A 549 -2.71 -39.39 -1.94
C GLU A 549 -2.63 -38.28 -0.88
N ASP A 550 -1.62 -37.42 -0.99
CA ASP A 550 -1.31 -36.34 -0.04
C ASP A 550 -2.34 -35.20 -0.04
N GLY A 551 -3.04 -34.98 -1.15
CA GLY A 551 -4.03 -33.91 -1.31
C GLY A 551 -3.41 -32.51 -1.43
N LEU A 552 -2.13 -32.41 -1.77
CA LEU A 552 -1.42 -31.12 -1.82
C LEU A 552 -1.69 -30.29 -3.07
N ILE A 553 -2.10 -30.93 -4.18
CA ILE A 553 -2.53 -30.25 -5.41
C ILE A 553 -4.02 -29.91 -5.25
N GLY A 554 -4.33 -28.62 -5.14
CA GLY A 554 -5.71 -28.10 -5.13
C GLY A 554 -6.40 -28.30 -6.47
N CYS A 555 -7.73 -28.48 -6.46
CA CYS A 555 -8.48 -28.71 -7.69
C CYS A 555 -8.45 -27.47 -8.59
N GLU A 556 -8.52 -26.26 -8.01
CA GLU A 556 -8.56 -25.00 -8.73
C GLU A 556 -7.31 -24.84 -9.59
N LEU A 557 -6.14 -25.16 -9.05
CA LEU A 557 -4.88 -25.18 -9.81
C LEU A 557 -4.92 -26.21 -10.95
N ALA A 558 -5.38 -27.43 -10.65
CA ALA A 558 -5.34 -28.56 -11.58
C ALA A 558 -6.28 -28.39 -12.78
N ILE A 559 -7.46 -27.78 -12.59
CA ILE A 559 -8.49 -27.66 -13.63
C ILE A 559 -8.56 -26.28 -14.27
N ALA A 560 -7.91 -25.26 -13.69
CA ALA A 560 -8.02 -23.87 -14.12
C ALA A 560 -7.82 -23.67 -15.64
N ALA A 561 -6.78 -24.25 -16.22
CA ALA A 561 -6.53 -24.14 -17.66
C ALA A 561 -7.65 -24.77 -18.49
N VAL A 562 -8.16 -25.92 -18.07
CA VAL A 562 -9.22 -26.67 -18.76
C VAL A 562 -10.55 -25.91 -18.70
N VAL A 563 -10.88 -25.35 -17.54
CA VAL A 563 -12.11 -24.56 -17.34
C VAL A 563 -12.06 -23.26 -18.14
N LYS A 564 -10.89 -22.60 -18.22
CA LYS A 564 -10.73 -21.32 -18.92
C LYS A 564 -10.61 -21.47 -20.45
N HIS A 565 -10.01 -22.55 -20.92
CA HIS A 565 -9.73 -22.81 -22.33
C HIS A 565 -10.22 -24.19 -22.79
N PRO A 566 -11.50 -24.54 -22.58
CA PRO A 566 -12.03 -25.88 -22.83
C PRO A 566 -11.89 -26.31 -24.31
N GLU A 567 -11.89 -25.37 -25.26
CA GLU A 567 -11.71 -25.65 -26.68
C GLU A 567 -10.39 -26.38 -26.99
N CYS A 568 -9.31 -26.08 -26.26
CA CYS A 568 -8.00 -26.68 -26.49
C CYS A 568 -7.95 -28.14 -26.01
N PHE A 569 -8.83 -28.53 -25.10
CA PHE A 569 -8.82 -29.85 -24.45
C PHE A 569 -9.84 -30.83 -25.03
N VAL A 570 -10.66 -30.44 -26.03
CA VAL A 570 -11.65 -31.32 -26.66
C VAL A 570 -11.02 -32.61 -27.19
N GLY A 571 -9.82 -32.54 -27.78
CA GLY A 571 -9.08 -33.72 -28.26
C GLY A 571 -8.62 -34.68 -27.14
N LYS A 572 -8.68 -34.23 -25.88
CA LYS A 572 -8.32 -35.00 -24.68
C LYS A 572 -9.53 -35.33 -23.80
N ALA A 573 -10.75 -35.06 -24.26
CA ALA A 573 -11.97 -35.19 -23.47
C ALA A 573 -12.20 -36.61 -22.89
N ASN A 574 -11.71 -37.67 -23.54
CA ASN A 574 -11.80 -39.03 -23.00
C ASN A 574 -11.07 -39.19 -21.65
N VAL A 575 -9.96 -38.48 -21.43
CA VAL A 575 -9.23 -38.51 -20.15
C VAL A 575 -10.14 -38.04 -19.01
N PHE A 576 -10.91 -36.97 -19.23
CA PHE A 576 -11.84 -36.41 -18.26
C PHE A 576 -13.09 -37.26 -18.08
N LEU A 577 -13.58 -37.88 -19.16
CA LEU A 577 -14.69 -38.83 -19.11
C LEU A 577 -14.34 -40.05 -18.27
N ASP A 578 -13.19 -40.67 -18.52
CA ASP A 578 -12.74 -41.86 -17.80
C ASP A 578 -12.50 -41.52 -16.32
N ALA A 579 -11.88 -40.37 -16.03
CA ALA A 579 -11.68 -39.87 -14.67
C ALA A 579 -13.00 -39.59 -13.92
N GLY A 580 -14.01 -39.02 -14.60
CA GLY A 580 -15.30 -38.67 -14.00
C GLY A 580 -16.16 -39.87 -13.59
N PHE A 581 -15.93 -41.04 -14.16
CA PHE A 581 -16.68 -42.27 -13.87
C PHE A 581 -15.82 -43.39 -13.25
N ASN A 582 -14.56 -43.12 -12.92
CA ASN A 582 -13.71 -44.10 -12.23
C ASN A 582 -14.09 -44.21 -10.74
N GLU A 583 -14.55 -45.38 -10.30
CA GLU A 583 -14.97 -45.63 -8.92
C GLU A 583 -13.85 -45.59 -7.88
N GLU A 584 -12.59 -45.74 -8.30
CA GLU A 584 -11.42 -45.67 -7.42
C GLU A 584 -11.11 -44.23 -6.97
N TYR A 585 -11.57 -43.23 -7.71
CA TYR A 585 -11.36 -41.83 -7.38
C TYR A 585 -12.41 -41.30 -6.41
N ARG A 586 -11.98 -40.40 -5.51
CA ARG A 586 -12.85 -39.72 -4.56
C ARG A 586 -13.95 -38.95 -5.31
N VAL A 587 -15.17 -38.95 -4.76
CA VAL A 587 -16.37 -38.30 -5.34
C VAL A 587 -16.06 -36.89 -5.83
N PHE A 588 -15.47 -36.06 -4.98
CA PHE A 588 -15.10 -34.68 -5.30
C PHE A 588 -14.24 -34.58 -6.58
N ARG A 589 -13.19 -35.40 -6.73
CA ARG A 589 -12.30 -35.36 -7.91
C ARG A 589 -13.02 -35.78 -9.18
N ARG A 590 -13.91 -36.77 -9.07
CA ARG A 590 -14.78 -37.19 -10.19
C ARG A 590 -15.70 -36.06 -10.62
N THR A 591 -16.27 -35.32 -9.66
CA THR A 591 -17.07 -34.13 -9.95
C THR A 591 -16.26 -33.08 -10.70
N GLU A 592 -15.03 -32.78 -10.29
CA GLU A 592 -14.17 -31.83 -11.00
C GLU A 592 -13.83 -32.28 -12.44
N ALA A 593 -13.60 -33.58 -12.65
CA ALA A 593 -13.41 -34.15 -13.98
C ALA A 593 -14.66 -33.96 -14.87
N LEU A 594 -15.86 -34.14 -14.30
CA LEU A 594 -17.13 -33.91 -14.99
C LEU A 594 -17.38 -32.42 -15.26
N VAL A 595 -16.94 -31.51 -14.38
CA VAL A 595 -16.99 -30.05 -14.60
C VAL A 595 -16.16 -29.68 -15.84
N CYS A 596 -14.92 -30.18 -15.93
CA CYS A 596 -14.07 -30.00 -17.11
C CYS A 596 -14.75 -30.52 -18.38
N LEU A 597 -15.28 -31.74 -18.35
CA LEU A 597 -15.96 -32.35 -19.49
C LEU A 597 -17.20 -31.54 -19.90
N THR A 598 -17.98 -31.06 -18.93
CA THR A 598 -19.16 -30.22 -19.19
C THR A 598 -18.77 -28.90 -19.87
N GLY A 599 -17.66 -28.28 -19.47
CA GLY A 599 -17.10 -27.11 -20.12
C GLY A 599 -16.80 -27.34 -21.60
N MET A 600 -16.23 -28.49 -21.95
CA MET A 600 -15.96 -28.88 -23.35
C MET A 600 -17.24 -29.12 -24.16
N MET A 601 -18.31 -29.57 -23.52
CA MET A 601 -19.62 -29.80 -24.16
C MET A 601 -20.46 -28.51 -24.28
N ASN A 602 -19.96 -27.37 -23.79
CA ASN A 602 -20.68 -26.11 -23.87
C ASN A 602 -20.93 -25.70 -25.33
N LYS A 603 -22.15 -25.26 -25.65
CA LYS A 603 -22.55 -24.83 -26.99
C LYS A 603 -21.55 -23.88 -27.65
N ALA A 604 -20.99 -22.92 -26.91
CA ALA A 604 -20.00 -21.98 -27.44
C ALA A 604 -18.70 -22.66 -27.89
N VAL A 605 -18.28 -23.72 -27.20
CA VAL A 605 -17.10 -24.53 -27.58
C VAL A 605 -17.42 -25.40 -28.78
N LEU A 606 -18.60 -26.02 -28.82
CA LEU A 606 -19.05 -26.87 -29.94
C LEU A 606 -19.16 -26.11 -31.27
N HIS A 607 -19.37 -24.80 -31.23
CA HIS A 607 -19.34 -23.95 -32.42
C HIS A 607 -17.92 -23.72 -32.95
N LYS A 608 -16.89 -23.87 -32.13
CA LYS A 608 -15.48 -23.67 -32.49
C LYS A 608 -14.77 -24.97 -32.87
N VAL A 609 -15.08 -26.07 -32.18
CA VAL A 609 -14.37 -27.35 -32.30
C VAL A 609 -15.37 -28.49 -32.47
N SER A 610 -15.13 -29.36 -33.45
CA SER A 610 -15.96 -30.55 -33.67
C SER A 610 -15.66 -31.63 -32.63
N ILE A 611 -16.71 -32.24 -32.09
CA ILE A 611 -16.61 -33.37 -31.17
C ILE A 611 -16.69 -34.70 -31.93
N GLU A 612 -15.89 -35.66 -31.50
CA GLU A 612 -15.98 -37.03 -32.01
C GLU A 612 -17.29 -37.72 -31.55
N LYS A 613 -17.95 -38.41 -32.49
CA LYS A 613 -19.16 -39.19 -32.17
C LYS A 613 -18.92 -40.30 -31.14
N SER A 614 -17.69 -40.81 -31.08
CA SER A 614 -17.22 -41.78 -30.06
C SER A 614 -17.38 -41.23 -28.65
N LEU A 615 -16.95 -39.99 -28.41
CA LEU A 615 -17.04 -39.33 -27.12
C LEU A 615 -18.49 -39.17 -26.66
N VAL A 616 -19.39 -38.69 -27.54
CA VAL A 616 -20.82 -38.51 -27.22
C VAL A 616 -21.46 -39.85 -26.83
N LYS A 617 -21.13 -40.93 -27.56
CA LYS A 617 -21.57 -42.29 -27.21
C LYS A 617 -20.98 -42.74 -25.87
N GLY A 618 -19.72 -42.43 -25.61
CA GLY A 618 -19.03 -42.71 -24.35
C GLY A 618 -19.75 -42.05 -23.16
N ILE A 619 -20.04 -40.75 -23.26
CA ILE A 619 -20.79 -40.00 -22.25
C ILE A 619 -22.15 -40.63 -21.98
N ALA A 620 -22.93 -40.93 -23.04
CA ALA A 620 -24.24 -41.55 -22.90
C ALA A 620 -24.16 -42.94 -22.23
N LYS A 621 -23.15 -43.74 -22.59
CA LYS A 621 -22.91 -45.06 -21.99
C LYS A 621 -22.53 -44.95 -20.51
N ALA A 622 -21.56 -44.10 -20.18
CA ALA A 622 -21.10 -43.92 -18.80
C ALA A 622 -22.21 -43.38 -17.90
N SER A 623 -22.94 -42.35 -18.36
CA SER A 623 -24.05 -41.75 -17.62
C SER A 623 -25.21 -42.73 -17.41
N SER A 624 -25.61 -43.47 -18.44
CA SER A 624 -26.68 -44.49 -18.31
C SER A 624 -26.26 -45.67 -17.43
N GLY A 625 -24.99 -46.05 -17.46
CA GLY A 625 -24.42 -47.05 -16.55
C GLY A 625 -24.48 -46.59 -15.10
N TYR A 626 -23.98 -45.38 -14.82
CA TYR A 626 -24.02 -44.78 -13.49
C TYR A 626 -25.46 -44.68 -12.94
N LEU A 627 -26.40 -44.14 -13.73
CA LEU A 627 -27.81 -44.04 -13.34
C LEU A 627 -28.42 -45.42 -13.04
N ARG A 628 -28.12 -46.43 -13.85
CA ARG A 628 -28.62 -47.79 -13.62
C ARG A 628 -28.07 -48.37 -12.31
N SER A 629 -26.78 -48.21 -12.05
CA SER A 629 -26.14 -48.64 -10.81
C SER A 629 -26.75 -47.94 -9.60
N ALA A 630 -26.88 -46.61 -9.67
CA ALA A 630 -27.51 -45.79 -8.62
C ALA A 630 -28.96 -46.21 -8.33
N MET A 631 -29.76 -46.44 -9.38
CA MET A 631 -31.15 -46.91 -9.23
C MET A 631 -31.26 -48.34 -8.67
N SER A 632 -30.25 -49.17 -8.87
CA SER A 632 -30.22 -50.55 -8.35
C SER A 632 -29.81 -50.65 -6.88
N GLN A 633 -29.21 -49.59 -6.33
CA GLN A 633 -28.77 -49.50 -4.94
C GLN A 633 -29.18 -48.15 -4.33
N PRO A 634 -30.50 -47.87 -4.21
CA PRO A 634 -30.99 -46.56 -3.80
C PRO A 634 -30.47 -46.10 -2.42
N ASP A 635 -30.16 -47.04 -1.53
CA ASP A 635 -29.65 -46.75 -0.18
C ASP A 635 -28.17 -46.27 -0.15
N THR A 636 -27.44 -46.41 -1.26
CA THR A 636 -26.03 -45.99 -1.39
C THR A 636 -25.86 -44.62 -2.05
N VAL A 637 -26.94 -44.05 -2.58
CA VAL A 637 -26.97 -42.70 -3.14
C VAL A 637 -27.28 -41.72 -2.00
N ARG A 638 -26.25 -41.26 -1.30
CA ARG A 638 -26.32 -40.14 -0.35
C ARG A 638 -25.62 -38.92 -0.91
#